data_AF-A0A494XUY3-F1
#
_entry.id   AF-A0A494XUY3-F1
#
_cell.length_a   1.000
_cell.length_b   1.000
_cell.length_c   1.000
_cell.angle_alpha   90.00
_cell.angle_beta   90.00
_cell.angle_gamma   90.00
#
_symmetry.space_group_name_H-M   'P 1'
#
loop_
_entity.id
_entity.type
_entity.pdbx_description
1 polymer ?
#
loop_
_entity_poly.entity_id
_entity_poly.type
_entity_poly.pdbx_seq_one_letter_code
_entity_poly.pdbx_strand_id
1 'polypeptide(L)'
;MFQRKAAWKLLLACAVVLSLVPNLKGLPASAATPRLTEPLFTKVPQATALTVMDMQVQYAGGDSKDAIAAARVLQGLVNRTATNKIYLYNDAIDALHEIGGKNWNAQQDWITNTDELKNLPKTTLTRSSGTDGGLHGLINQYSSYVQGLVVWDPRTVNNVNVATFGAAVTIAAQQNALAVSPALKDQLVSWGFNFPVLVDLRTNNFQNDYQVMNWSIDNYWATSNANMRAVFSLGSDSYYDINAFNEGPIDYAVATKGFAFNINMNDANDDTVLMKLMNKYTNGKTAILGWVPTHPGGTGTGEAPAILDGTSYYVLGGNGLSNFSVYGSFSDSNINLPAAVASPVSSNDVYIGFMLTDGDALHCVYRGMFSEFTKEKTSTFGQVPITWSIAPQLANLAPPIYNFFAKNLPAGSDLTIGWADKVNGANDSGLASQASHWKQYADLTDIHTIWTVHSQENSQRADLVGWDGITIGYTNSQIPIHQATLRQDTTVVGTWNFGYNAPAQDIVNGIKSHVAQNAGTPVFMMITIGAPFSEPGSYYDKAKEVANALQANSGGRNYKFVGAKDMAATYKQYANGGGTGGGGGGNLISNGNFELNPINANGWSAQNWNNNATFTWATDQKHGGTYSAKVNGTGINAGYNRDGVSKISIGPGQTYTLSAWMKTNGVTGTGAWVWTEQLDSLGNVISATRWDSAKQLGTNDWNKVSYTFTAAPNATNMNFYVHLNGTGTVWYDDVSLVTGTGTSIPNGDFELNPINANGWNTFTWSGSPTITWATDDKHGGTRSLKVVSASNGFGGANKDGSRIPVTANTSYTLTGWVKTNGVSSPAGEGAYFAIGFADNAGNWLGGSTYTNVITGTQGWSLVSVTVTSPANAATATISARLNGTGTAWFDDVTLN
;
A
#
# COMPACT_ATOMS: atom_id res chain seq x y z
N MET A 1 8.66 23.67 63.74
CA MET A 1 8.19 24.71 64.69
C MET A 1 8.06 26.01 63.92
N PHE A 2 6.98 26.76 63.89
CA PHE A 2 5.59 26.62 64.32
C PHE A 2 4.89 27.68 63.44
N GLN A 3 4.02 27.26 62.53
CA GLN A 3 2.57 27.42 62.65
C GLN A 3 2.03 28.85 62.60
N ARG A 4 0.99 28.99 61.76
CA ARG A 4 -0.06 30.01 61.73
C ARG A 4 0.33 31.36 61.12
N LYS A 5 0.13 31.50 59.79
CA LYS A 5 -0.50 32.68 59.11
C LYS A 5 -0.52 32.56 57.57
N ALA A 6 -1.15 31.52 57.03
CA ALA A 6 -1.40 31.41 55.58
C ALA A 6 -2.77 30.78 55.22
N ALA A 7 -3.80 30.99 56.07
CA ALA A 7 -5.14 30.40 55.87
C ALA A 7 -6.26 31.42 55.55
N TRP A 8 -5.94 32.69 55.25
CA TRP A 8 -6.95 33.77 55.12
C TRP A 8 -6.85 34.59 53.82
N LYS A 9 -6.48 33.95 52.70
CA LYS A 9 -6.58 34.58 51.35
C LYS A 9 -7.21 33.70 50.26
N LEU A 10 -7.69 32.49 50.58
CA LEU A 10 -8.29 31.57 49.59
C LEU A 10 -9.83 31.40 49.69
N LEU A 11 -10.50 32.13 50.58
CA LEU A 11 -11.94 31.91 50.88
C LEU A 11 -12.88 33.06 50.47
N LEU A 12 -12.40 34.10 49.77
CA LEU A 12 -13.23 35.23 49.34
C LEU A 12 -13.38 35.40 47.81
N ALA A 13 -12.89 34.44 47.01
CA ALA A 13 -13.02 34.50 45.55
C ALA A 13 -14.12 33.58 44.96
N CYS A 14 -14.72 32.68 45.76
CA CYS A 14 -15.71 31.70 45.28
C CYS A 14 -17.19 32.04 45.60
N ALA A 15 -17.50 33.22 46.14
CA ALA A 15 -18.86 33.49 46.66
C ALA A 15 -19.65 34.63 45.96
N VAL A 16 -19.15 35.22 44.85
CA VAL A 16 -19.83 36.36 44.18
C VAL A 16 -20.19 36.11 42.70
N VAL A 17 -20.05 34.89 42.17
CA VAL A 17 -20.43 34.58 40.76
C VAL A 17 -21.47 33.45 40.67
N LEU A 18 -22.40 33.39 41.63
CA LEU A 18 -23.42 32.32 41.69
C LEU A 18 -24.86 32.83 41.89
N SER A 19 -25.16 34.09 41.55
CA SER A 19 -26.51 34.67 41.75
C SER A 19 -27.12 35.41 40.55
N LEU A 20 -26.63 35.22 39.32
CA LEU A 20 -27.28 35.75 38.11
C LEU A 20 -27.23 34.75 36.95
N VAL A 21 -28.03 33.69 37.02
CA VAL A 21 -28.42 32.92 35.83
C VAL A 21 -29.94 32.73 35.85
N PRO A 22 -30.69 33.28 34.89
CA PRO A 22 -32.12 33.02 34.78
C PRO A 22 -32.36 31.57 34.31
N ASN A 23 -33.48 31.00 34.77
CA ASN A 23 -34.06 29.74 34.31
C ASN A 23 -33.83 29.46 32.81
N LEU A 24 -32.98 28.49 32.49
CA LEU A 24 -32.93 27.85 31.16
C LEU A 24 -33.56 26.47 31.26
N LYS A 25 -34.88 26.44 31.43
CA LYS A 25 -35.70 25.32 30.96
C LYS A 25 -35.90 25.52 29.45
N GLY A 26 -35.38 24.58 28.66
CA GLY A 26 -35.68 24.49 27.22
C GLY A 26 -34.82 25.37 26.32
N LEU A 27 -33.55 25.02 26.14
CA LEU A 27 -32.86 25.32 24.89
C LEU A 27 -32.91 24.04 24.03
N PRO A 28 -33.28 24.12 22.74
CA PRO A 28 -33.06 23.00 21.85
C PRO A 28 -31.56 22.67 21.89
N ALA A 29 -31.22 21.38 22.02
CA ALA A 29 -29.86 20.94 21.81
C ALA A 29 -29.39 21.57 20.50
N SER A 30 -28.32 22.36 20.55
CA SER A 30 -27.60 22.79 19.35
C SER A 30 -27.38 21.52 18.55
N ALA A 31 -28.10 21.35 17.44
CA ALA A 31 -27.88 20.23 16.54
C ALA A 31 -26.43 20.36 16.10
N ALA A 32 -25.55 19.54 16.69
CA ALA A 32 -24.17 19.45 16.25
C ALA A 32 -24.24 19.22 14.74
N THR A 33 -23.54 20.04 13.97
CA THR A 33 -23.43 19.87 12.53
C THR A 33 -23.15 18.39 12.26
N PRO A 34 -23.93 17.71 11.41
CA PRO A 34 -23.65 16.32 11.07
C PRO A 34 -22.19 16.20 10.62
N ARG A 35 -21.41 15.32 11.25
CA ARG A 35 -19.99 15.12 10.89
C ARG A 35 -19.86 14.57 9.45
N LEU A 36 -20.86 13.84 8.97
CA LEU A 36 -21.02 13.47 7.57
C LEU A 36 -22.15 14.27 6.93
N THR A 37 -21.88 14.94 5.81
CA THR A 37 -22.90 15.61 5.00
C THR A 37 -23.56 14.65 4.01
N GLU A 38 -22.83 13.61 3.60
CA GLU A 38 -23.28 12.62 2.63
C GLU A 38 -22.96 11.19 3.10
N PRO A 39 -23.60 10.68 4.17
CA PRO A 39 -23.28 9.34 4.65
C PRO A 39 -23.57 8.27 3.59
N LEU A 40 -22.72 7.24 3.53
CA LEU A 40 -22.95 6.03 2.74
C LEU A 40 -24.13 5.22 3.28
N PHE A 41 -24.21 5.14 4.61
CA PHE A 41 -25.08 4.20 5.31
C PHE A 41 -26.16 4.93 6.11
N THR A 42 -27.39 4.40 6.05
CA THR A 42 -28.57 4.97 6.72
C THR A 42 -28.77 4.36 8.10
N LYS A 43 -28.93 5.19 9.13
CA LYS A 43 -29.22 4.69 10.49
C LYS A 43 -30.62 4.09 10.60
N VAL A 44 -30.74 3.06 11.42
CA VAL A 44 -32.02 2.50 11.90
C VAL A 44 -32.24 2.93 13.37
N PRO A 45 -33.44 2.80 13.96
CA PRO A 45 -33.69 3.21 15.34
C PRO A 45 -32.67 2.60 16.31
N GLN A 46 -32.07 3.41 17.18
CA GLN A 46 -30.98 2.96 18.05
C GLN A 46 -31.39 1.81 18.97
N ALA A 47 -30.50 0.83 19.15
CA ALA A 47 -30.71 -0.25 20.11
C ALA A 47 -30.77 0.29 21.55
N THR A 48 -31.80 -0.13 22.29
CA THR A 48 -31.99 0.12 23.73
C THR A 48 -32.04 -1.17 24.54
N ALA A 49 -32.23 -2.31 23.87
CA ALA A 49 -32.18 -3.66 24.43
C ALA A 49 -31.86 -4.64 23.29
N LEU A 50 -31.45 -5.87 23.65
CA LEU A 50 -31.19 -6.94 22.70
C LEU A 50 -32.04 -8.17 23.02
N THR A 51 -32.64 -8.77 22.00
CA THR A 51 -33.12 -10.14 22.05
C THR A 51 -32.12 -11.03 21.34
N VAL A 52 -31.48 -11.93 22.08
CA VAL A 52 -30.38 -12.74 21.58
C VAL A 52 -30.86 -14.16 21.23
N MET A 53 -30.37 -14.71 20.11
CA MET A 53 -30.68 -16.06 19.66
C MET A 53 -29.40 -16.81 19.26
N ASP A 54 -29.23 -18.02 19.81
CA ASP A 54 -28.20 -18.97 19.42
C ASP A 54 -28.63 -19.73 18.17
N MET A 55 -27.94 -19.54 17.05
CA MET A 55 -28.29 -20.17 15.78
C MET A 55 -27.61 -21.53 15.61
N GLN A 56 -26.50 -21.76 16.32
CA GLN A 56 -25.77 -23.02 16.35
C GLN A 56 -25.36 -23.57 14.99
N VAL A 57 -25.22 -22.73 13.95
CA VAL A 57 -25.06 -23.15 12.54
C VAL A 57 -23.88 -24.12 12.36
N GLN A 58 -22.79 -23.90 13.10
CA GLN A 58 -21.57 -24.71 13.07
C GLN A 58 -21.65 -26.03 13.86
N TYR A 59 -22.77 -26.32 14.55
CA TYR A 59 -22.95 -27.51 15.40
C TYR A 59 -23.99 -28.47 14.84
N ALA A 60 -23.85 -29.76 15.18
CA ALA A 60 -24.84 -30.78 14.84
C ALA A 60 -26.20 -30.45 15.48
N GLY A 61 -27.27 -30.44 14.68
CA GLY A 61 -28.61 -30.03 15.14
C GLY A 61 -28.82 -28.51 15.20
N GLY A 62 -27.87 -27.72 14.71
CA GLY A 62 -28.00 -26.30 14.46
C GLY A 62 -28.95 -25.95 13.33
N ASP A 63 -29.12 -24.65 13.09
CA ASP A 63 -29.89 -24.15 11.96
C ASP A 63 -29.14 -24.36 10.63
N SER A 64 -29.89 -24.72 9.59
CA SER A 64 -29.41 -24.88 8.23
C SER A 64 -29.02 -23.54 7.59
N LYS A 65 -28.29 -23.60 6.46
CA LYS A 65 -27.90 -22.43 5.66
C LYS A 65 -29.13 -21.59 5.24
N ASP A 66 -30.21 -22.25 4.84
CA ASP A 66 -31.47 -21.58 4.45
C ASP A 66 -32.15 -20.90 5.65
N ALA A 67 -32.18 -21.58 6.80
CA ALA A 67 -32.82 -21.06 7.99
C ALA A 67 -32.08 -19.84 8.56
N ILE A 68 -30.74 -19.86 8.59
CA ILE A 68 -29.99 -18.67 9.05
C ILE A 68 -30.14 -17.49 8.08
N ALA A 69 -30.19 -17.74 6.78
CA ALA A 69 -30.45 -16.69 5.79
C ALA A 69 -31.83 -16.04 6.02
N ALA A 70 -32.87 -16.84 6.23
CA ALA A 70 -34.21 -16.35 6.58
C ALA A 70 -34.23 -15.64 7.96
N ALA A 71 -33.50 -16.14 8.95
CA ALA A 71 -33.40 -15.50 10.26
C ALA A 71 -32.77 -14.11 10.19
N ARG A 72 -31.76 -13.90 9.33
CA ARG A 72 -31.18 -12.58 9.07
C ARG A 72 -32.16 -11.64 8.37
N VAL A 73 -33.00 -12.14 7.46
CA VAL A 73 -34.08 -11.35 6.87
C VAL A 73 -35.09 -10.92 7.94
N LEU A 74 -35.53 -11.85 8.80
CA LEU A 74 -36.43 -11.53 9.92
C LEU A 74 -35.80 -10.54 10.90
N GLN A 75 -34.52 -10.72 11.23
CA GLN A 75 -33.74 -9.78 12.03
C GLN A 75 -33.84 -8.37 11.45
N GLY A 76 -33.62 -8.21 10.14
CA GLY A 76 -33.74 -6.92 9.47
C GLY A 76 -35.15 -6.32 9.53
N LEU A 77 -36.19 -7.13 9.33
CA LEU A 77 -37.59 -6.68 9.41
C LEU A 77 -37.93 -6.11 10.79
N VAL A 78 -37.52 -6.81 11.85
CA VAL A 78 -37.73 -6.37 13.23
C VAL A 78 -36.87 -5.16 13.55
N ASN A 79 -35.56 -5.24 13.27
CA ASN A 79 -34.58 -4.20 13.61
C ASN A 79 -34.77 -2.89 12.85
N ARG A 80 -35.51 -2.90 11.73
CA ARG A 80 -35.94 -1.68 11.02
C ARG A 80 -36.70 -0.71 11.92
N THR A 81 -37.52 -1.23 12.84
CA THR A 81 -38.46 -0.41 13.63
C THR A 81 -38.29 -0.57 15.13
N ALA A 82 -37.84 -1.73 15.60
CA ALA A 82 -37.68 -2.00 17.03
C ALA A 82 -36.38 -1.40 17.59
N THR A 83 -36.47 -0.90 18.83
CA THR A 83 -35.29 -0.53 19.65
C THR A 83 -34.82 -1.69 20.53
N ASN A 84 -35.67 -2.68 20.82
CA ASN A 84 -35.23 -4.00 21.26
C ASN A 84 -34.87 -4.83 20.02
N LYS A 85 -33.58 -4.94 19.73
CA LYS A 85 -33.10 -5.52 18.47
C LYS A 85 -32.79 -7.00 18.59
N ILE A 86 -33.09 -7.76 17.54
CA ILE A 86 -32.61 -9.14 17.39
C ILE A 86 -31.10 -9.10 17.16
N TYR A 87 -30.37 -9.93 17.90
CA TYR A 87 -28.94 -10.16 17.75
C TYR A 87 -28.68 -11.66 17.68
N LEU A 88 -28.06 -12.12 16.61
CA LEU A 88 -27.77 -13.53 16.33
C LEU A 88 -26.33 -13.84 16.73
N TYR A 89 -26.10 -15.03 17.29
CA TYR A 89 -24.76 -15.56 17.57
C TYR A 89 -24.64 -17.04 17.18
N ASN A 90 -23.39 -17.51 17.01
CA ASN A 90 -23.09 -18.78 16.34
C ASN A 90 -23.80 -18.91 14.97
N ASP A 91 -23.83 -17.81 14.22
CA ASP A 91 -24.47 -17.75 12.91
C ASP A 91 -23.50 -17.91 11.73
N ALA A 92 -22.22 -18.19 12.03
CA ALA A 92 -21.19 -18.43 11.03
C ALA A 92 -21.51 -19.67 10.20
N ILE A 93 -21.69 -19.48 8.89
CA ILE A 93 -21.73 -20.57 7.90
C ILE A 93 -20.30 -20.90 7.42
N ASP A 94 -19.41 -19.94 7.58
CA ASP A 94 -18.04 -20.01 7.13
C ASP A 94 -17.15 -20.68 8.19
N ALA A 95 -16.97 -21.99 8.02
CA ALA A 95 -16.14 -22.80 8.89
C ALA A 95 -14.67 -22.87 8.43
N LEU A 96 -14.31 -22.27 7.29
CA LEU A 96 -13.02 -22.51 6.63
C LEU A 96 -12.03 -21.37 6.79
N HIS A 97 -12.49 -20.13 6.93
CA HIS A 97 -11.57 -19.03 7.22
C HIS A 97 -10.93 -19.14 8.61
N GLU A 98 -11.52 -19.93 9.53
CA GLU A 98 -11.00 -20.26 10.88
C GLU A 98 -10.34 -19.08 11.65
N ILE A 99 -10.67 -17.83 11.34
CA ILE A 99 -10.06 -16.64 11.94
C ILE A 99 -10.46 -16.58 13.40
N GLY A 100 -9.48 -16.79 14.29
CA GLY A 100 -9.70 -16.97 15.72
C GLY A 100 -10.32 -18.34 16.10
N GLY A 101 -10.45 -19.28 15.17
CA GLY A 101 -10.86 -20.68 15.35
C GLY A 101 -12.33 -20.97 15.02
N LYS A 102 -12.57 -22.15 14.40
CA LYS A 102 -13.88 -22.62 13.90
C LYS A 102 -15.06 -22.53 14.88
N ASN A 103 -14.81 -22.69 16.18
CA ASN A 103 -15.85 -22.70 17.22
C ASN A 103 -15.92 -21.40 18.01
N TRP A 104 -15.16 -20.37 17.62
CA TRP A 104 -15.18 -19.09 18.32
C TRP A 104 -16.45 -18.32 18.02
N ASN A 105 -17.17 -17.98 19.08
CA ASN A 105 -18.36 -17.14 19.03
C ASN A 105 -17.97 -15.66 19.21
N ALA A 106 -17.40 -15.08 18.16
CA ALA A 106 -16.99 -13.67 18.17
C ALA A 106 -18.17 -12.74 18.49
N GLN A 107 -19.39 -13.08 18.05
CA GLN A 107 -20.62 -12.32 18.30
C GLN A 107 -20.88 -12.14 19.80
N GLN A 108 -20.65 -13.15 20.64
CA GLN A 108 -20.79 -13.03 22.09
C GLN A 108 -19.71 -12.14 22.71
N ASP A 109 -18.46 -12.30 22.25
CA ASP A 109 -17.35 -11.48 22.74
C ASP A 109 -17.52 -10.00 22.34
N TRP A 110 -18.09 -9.72 21.18
CA TRP A 110 -18.43 -8.35 20.79
C TRP A 110 -19.46 -7.71 21.72
N ILE A 111 -20.48 -8.46 22.15
CA ILE A 111 -21.45 -7.97 23.14
C ILE A 111 -20.75 -7.60 24.45
N THR A 112 -19.81 -8.43 24.92
CA THR A 112 -19.19 -8.24 26.24
C THR A 112 -18.10 -7.16 26.22
N ASN A 113 -17.43 -6.94 25.09
CA ASN A 113 -16.29 -6.03 24.97
C ASN A 113 -16.63 -4.63 24.43
N THR A 114 -17.85 -4.39 23.91
CA THR A 114 -18.25 -3.06 23.41
C THR A 114 -19.05 -2.27 24.44
N ASP A 115 -18.69 -1.01 24.66
CA ASP A 115 -19.36 -0.14 25.64
C ASP A 115 -20.84 0.05 25.34
N GLU A 116 -21.17 0.13 24.06
CA GLU A 116 -22.51 0.37 23.53
C GLU A 116 -23.46 -0.82 23.70
N LEU A 117 -22.93 -2.05 23.76
CA LEU A 117 -23.75 -3.28 23.87
C LEU A 117 -23.69 -3.93 25.26
N LYS A 118 -22.54 -3.88 25.94
CA LYS A 118 -22.29 -4.67 27.17
C LYS A 118 -23.34 -4.46 28.24
N ASN A 119 -23.84 -3.23 28.37
CA ASN A 119 -24.80 -2.84 29.41
C ASN A 119 -26.27 -2.80 28.94
N LEU A 120 -26.56 -3.11 27.66
CA LEU A 120 -27.94 -3.18 27.22
C LEU A 120 -28.67 -4.33 27.93
N PRO A 121 -29.95 -4.16 28.31
CA PRO A 121 -30.81 -5.26 28.72
C PRO A 121 -30.86 -6.34 27.65
N LYS A 122 -30.79 -7.62 28.05
CA LYS A 122 -30.76 -8.76 27.13
C LYS A 122 -31.83 -9.78 27.49
N THR A 123 -32.53 -10.27 26.48
CA THR A 123 -33.48 -11.37 26.59
C THR A 123 -33.02 -12.50 25.68
N THR A 124 -32.68 -13.65 26.25
CA THR A 124 -32.32 -14.84 25.45
C THR A 124 -33.57 -15.59 25.05
N LEU A 125 -33.77 -15.80 23.75
CA LEU A 125 -34.83 -16.68 23.26
C LEU A 125 -34.37 -18.13 23.28
N THR A 126 -35.32 -19.01 23.57
CA THR A 126 -35.09 -20.45 23.55
C THR A 126 -35.30 -20.99 22.14
N ARG A 127 -34.36 -21.81 21.67
CA ARG A 127 -34.52 -22.59 20.43
C ARG A 127 -35.72 -23.52 20.57
N SER A 128 -36.55 -23.61 19.54
CA SER A 128 -37.61 -24.62 19.47
C SER A 128 -37.02 -26.00 19.22
N SER A 129 -37.74 -27.07 19.60
CA SER A 129 -37.29 -28.44 19.34
C SER A 129 -37.34 -28.80 17.85
N GLY A 130 -36.35 -29.55 17.36
CA GLY A 130 -36.31 -30.06 15.98
C GLY A 130 -35.31 -29.30 15.10
N THR A 131 -35.39 -29.54 13.78
CA THR A 131 -34.56 -28.86 12.78
C THR A 131 -34.86 -27.37 12.75
N ASP A 132 -33.82 -26.55 12.57
CA ASP A 132 -33.93 -25.09 12.45
C ASP A 132 -34.63 -24.43 13.66
N GLY A 133 -34.34 -24.96 14.84
CA GLY A 133 -34.93 -24.54 16.10
C GLY A 133 -34.69 -23.06 16.45
N GLY A 134 -33.59 -22.46 15.98
CA GLY A 134 -33.30 -21.04 16.14
C GLY A 134 -34.29 -20.16 15.38
N LEU A 135 -34.42 -20.37 14.07
CA LEU A 135 -35.40 -19.67 13.23
C LEU A 135 -36.83 -19.92 13.72
N HIS A 136 -37.19 -21.16 14.07
CA HIS A 136 -38.51 -21.47 14.60
C HIS A 136 -38.79 -20.67 15.89
N GLY A 137 -37.84 -20.60 16.82
CA GLY A 137 -37.96 -19.77 18.02
C GLY A 137 -38.14 -18.28 17.70
N LEU A 138 -37.45 -17.76 16.69
CA LEU A 138 -37.62 -16.37 16.23
C LEU A 138 -39.00 -16.13 15.60
N ILE A 139 -39.49 -17.03 14.75
CA ILE A 139 -40.81 -16.91 14.12
C ILE A 139 -41.93 -16.99 15.15
N ASN A 140 -41.82 -17.86 16.16
CA ASN A 140 -42.76 -17.90 17.29
C ASN A 140 -42.92 -16.53 17.96
N GLN A 141 -41.81 -15.81 18.14
CA GLN A 141 -41.82 -14.49 18.79
C GLN A 141 -42.20 -13.34 17.85
N TYR A 142 -41.79 -13.40 16.57
CA TYR A 142 -41.78 -12.25 15.66
C TYR A 142 -42.58 -12.43 14.38
N SER A 143 -43.40 -13.48 14.27
CA SER A 143 -44.26 -13.74 13.09
C SER A 143 -45.14 -12.55 12.69
N SER A 144 -45.52 -11.68 13.62
CA SER A 144 -46.31 -10.47 13.33
C SER A 144 -45.61 -9.45 12.42
N TYR A 145 -44.29 -9.55 12.26
CA TYR A 145 -43.51 -8.72 11.33
C TYR A 145 -43.52 -9.25 9.89
N VAL A 146 -44.02 -10.47 9.67
CA VAL A 146 -44.00 -11.17 8.38
C VAL A 146 -45.38 -11.12 7.72
N GLN A 147 -45.49 -10.42 6.59
CA GLN A 147 -46.73 -10.30 5.82
C GLN A 147 -46.90 -11.41 4.77
N GLY A 148 -45.83 -12.11 4.42
CA GLY A 148 -45.85 -13.20 3.45
C GLY A 148 -44.45 -13.73 3.15
N LEU A 149 -44.35 -14.54 2.10
CA LEU A 149 -43.13 -15.21 1.68
C LEU A 149 -42.70 -14.76 0.28
N VAL A 150 -41.38 -14.65 0.09
CA VAL A 150 -40.75 -14.60 -1.23
C VAL A 150 -39.95 -15.88 -1.42
N VAL A 151 -40.40 -16.73 -2.34
CA VAL A 151 -39.76 -18.03 -2.60
C VAL A 151 -38.69 -17.85 -3.67
N TRP A 152 -37.42 -18.07 -3.31
CA TRP A 152 -36.31 -18.07 -4.26
C TRP A 152 -36.15 -19.42 -4.97
N ASP A 153 -35.40 -19.44 -6.07
CA ASP A 153 -35.26 -20.61 -6.92
C ASP A 153 -34.02 -21.43 -6.53
N PRO A 154 -34.14 -22.68 -6.05
CA PRO A 154 -32.97 -23.41 -5.56
C PRO A 154 -32.07 -24.01 -6.65
N ARG A 155 -32.37 -23.80 -7.94
CA ARG A 155 -31.56 -24.34 -9.03
C ARG A 155 -30.19 -23.65 -9.07
N THR A 156 -29.12 -24.43 -8.95
CA THR A 156 -27.72 -23.95 -8.99
C THR A 156 -27.21 -23.71 -10.42
N VAL A 157 -28.00 -24.04 -11.44
CA VAL A 157 -27.65 -23.82 -12.84
C VAL A 157 -27.34 -22.34 -13.09
N ASN A 158 -26.14 -22.05 -13.60
CA ASN A 158 -25.67 -20.68 -13.89
C ASN A 158 -25.98 -19.68 -12.76
N ASN A 159 -25.76 -20.09 -11.50
CA ASN A 159 -25.93 -19.24 -10.31
C ASN A 159 -27.34 -18.65 -10.10
N VAL A 160 -28.38 -19.26 -10.68
CA VAL A 160 -29.78 -18.79 -10.52
C VAL A 160 -30.20 -18.74 -9.05
N ASN A 161 -29.78 -19.70 -8.24
CA ASN A 161 -30.07 -19.76 -6.81
C ASN A 161 -29.58 -18.54 -6.03
N VAL A 162 -28.31 -18.18 -6.20
CA VAL A 162 -27.72 -17.08 -5.45
C VAL A 162 -28.32 -15.75 -5.89
N ALA A 163 -28.53 -15.57 -7.20
CA ALA A 163 -29.11 -14.35 -7.75
C ALA A 163 -30.58 -14.18 -7.36
N THR A 164 -31.38 -15.26 -7.39
CA THR A 164 -32.79 -15.19 -6.96
C THR A 164 -32.92 -15.02 -5.45
N PHE A 165 -31.98 -15.51 -4.64
CA PHE A 165 -31.92 -15.16 -3.22
C PHE A 165 -31.68 -13.65 -3.02
N GLY A 166 -30.71 -13.06 -3.74
CA GLY A 166 -30.48 -11.61 -3.71
C GLY A 166 -31.74 -10.80 -4.07
N ALA A 167 -32.42 -11.20 -5.16
CA ALA A 167 -33.70 -10.63 -5.54
C ALA A 167 -34.77 -10.80 -4.45
N ALA A 168 -34.86 -11.99 -3.85
CA ALA A 168 -35.83 -12.28 -2.81
C ALA A 168 -35.63 -11.42 -1.57
N VAL A 169 -34.38 -11.12 -1.18
CA VAL A 169 -34.08 -10.22 -0.05
C VAL A 169 -34.51 -8.80 -0.34
N THR A 170 -34.29 -8.28 -1.55
CA THR A 170 -34.80 -6.96 -1.97
C THR A 170 -36.31 -6.90 -1.87
N ILE A 171 -37.02 -7.89 -2.42
CA ILE A 171 -38.49 -7.95 -2.41
C ILE A 171 -39.01 -8.09 -0.97
N ALA A 172 -38.39 -8.97 -0.18
CA ALA A 172 -38.70 -9.17 1.23
C ALA A 172 -38.60 -7.88 2.04
N ALA A 173 -37.53 -7.10 1.81
CA ALA A 173 -37.34 -5.81 2.45
C ALA A 173 -38.48 -4.83 2.11
N GLN A 174 -38.91 -4.79 0.85
CA GLN A 174 -39.94 -3.86 0.39
C GLN A 174 -41.35 -4.25 0.85
N GLN A 175 -41.66 -5.55 0.90
CA GLN A 175 -43.00 -6.08 1.16
C GLN A 175 -43.21 -6.62 2.58
N ASN A 176 -42.22 -6.46 3.48
CA ASN A 176 -42.23 -7.05 4.82
C ASN A 176 -42.46 -8.57 4.78
N ALA A 177 -41.77 -9.25 3.87
CA ALA A 177 -41.88 -10.69 3.68
C ALA A 177 -40.61 -11.42 4.11
N LEU A 178 -40.71 -12.74 4.29
CA LEU A 178 -39.57 -13.59 4.58
C LEU A 178 -39.06 -14.22 3.26
N ALA A 179 -37.76 -14.08 2.97
CA ALA A 179 -37.14 -14.79 1.85
C ALA A 179 -36.85 -16.24 2.27
N VAL A 180 -37.38 -17.22 1.54
CA VAL A 180 -37.31 -18.65 1.93
C VAL A 180 -37.08 -19.55 0.73
N SER A 181 -36.41 -20.68 0.96
CA SER A 181 -36.36 -21.77 -0.02
C SER A 181 -37.71 -22.50 -0.09
N PRO A 182 -37.99 -23.28 -1.15
CA PRO A 182 -39.17 -24.12 -1.19
C PRO A 182 -39.25 -25.10 -0.02
N ALA A 183 -38.12 -25.68 0.41
CA ALA A 183 -38.07 -26.61 1.54
C ALA A 183 -38.39 -25.89 2.87
N LEU A 184 -37.80 -24.71 3.09
CA LEU A 184 -38.05 -23.93 4.31
C LEU A 184 -39.49 -23.42 4.38
N LYS A 185 -40.12 -23.11 3.23
CA LYS A 185 -41.56 -22.82 3.16
C LYS A 185 -42.40 -23.99 3.70
N ASP A 186 -42.13 -25.22 3.24
CA ASP A 186 -42.88 -26.39 3.70
C ASP A 186 -42.64 -26.67 5.20
N GLN A 187 -41.43 -26.38 5.68
CA GLN A 187 -41.08 -26.48 7.08
C GLN A 187 -41.83 -25.46 7.96
N LEU A 188 -41.98 -24.20 7.52
CA LEU A 188 -42.79 -23.18 8.21
C LEU A 188 -44.25 -23.65 8.39
N VAL A 189 -44.83 -24.29 7.37
CA VAL A 189 -46.17 -24.88 7.44
C VAL A 189 -46.21 -25.99 8.50
N SER A 190 -45.18 -26.84 8.57
CA SER A 190 -45.08 -27.90 9.59
C SER A 190 -44.99 -27.36 11.03
N TRP A 191 -44.49 -26.13 11.20
CA TRP A 191 -44.47 -25.41 12.47
C TRP A 191 -45.79 -24.69 12.79
N GLY A 192 -46.78 -24.75 11.88
CA GLY A 192 -48.09 -24.10 12.03
C GLY A 192 -48.16 -22.70 11.44
N PHE A 193 -47.15 -22.23 10.69
CA PHE A 193 -47.12 -20.90 10.08
C PHE A 193 -47.49 -20.96 8.59
N ASN A 194 -48.70 -20.51 8.27
CA ASN A 194 -49.24 -20.49 6.91
C ASN A 194 -49.22 -19.08 6.30
N PHE A 195 -48.03 -18.54 6.05
CA PHE A 195 -47.86 -17.23 5.40
C PHE A 195 -48.24 -17.30 3.90
N PRO A 196 -48.90 -16.26 3.34
CA PRO A 196 -49.16 -16.22 1.90
C PRO A 196 -47.86 -16.08 1.10
N VAL A 197 -47.77 -16.75 -0.04
CA VAL A 197 -46.67 -16.53 -1.00
C VAL A 197 -46.98 -15.26 -1.79
N LEU A 198 -46.19 -14.20 -1.59
CA LEU A 198 -46.36 -12.93 -2.30
C LEU A 198 -45.69 -12.96 -3.67
N VAL A 199 -44.49 -13.56 -3.73
CA VAL A 199 -43.72 -13.73 -4.97
C VAL A 199 -43.07 -15.11 -4.98
N ASP A 200 -43.15 -15.80 -6.11
CA ASP A 200 -42.44 -17.06 -6.35
C ASP A 200 -41.52 -16.89 -7.56
N LEU A 201 -40.23 -16.71 -7.32
CA LEU A 201 -39.26 -16.37 -8.36
C LEU A 201 -39.02 -17.51 -9.36
N ARG A 202 -39.37 -18.75 -9.01
CA ARG A 202 -39.28 -19.93 -9.89
C ARG A 202 -40.18 -19.79 -11.12
N THR A 203 -41.27 -19.04 -11.00
CA THR A 203 -42.24 -18.84 -12.09
C THR A 203 -41.66 -18.09 -13.29
N ASN A 204 -40.57 -17.33 -13.09
CA ASN A 204 -39.89 -16.57 -14.15
C ASN A 204 -39.01 -17.44 -15.05
N ASN A 205 -38.68 -18.67 -14.65
CA ASN A 205 -37.83 -19.59 -15.42
C ASN A 205 -36.50 -18.96 -15.88
N PHE A 206 -35.84 -18.20 -15.00
CA PHE A 206 -34.53 -17.62 -15.29
C PHE A 206 -33.51 -18.71 -15.64
N GLN A 207 -32.60 -18.38 -16.57
CA GLN A 207 -31.58 -19.27 -17.09
C GLN A 207 -30.18 -19.01 -16.51
N ASN A 208 -29.95 -17.80 -15.97
CA ASN A 208 -28.70 -17.37 -15.36
C ASN A 208 -28.92 -16.18 -14.40
N ASP A 209 -27.89 -15.89 -13.61
CA ASP A 209 -27.78 -14.75 -12.69
C ASP A 209 -27.92 -13.39 -13.37
N TYR A 210 -27.33 -13.19 -14.56
CA TYR A 210 -27.53 -11.97 -15.35
C TYR A 210 -29.03 -11.63 -15.55
N GLN A 211 -29.84 -12.59 -16.00
CA GLN A 211 -31.28 -12.37 -16.23
C GLN A 211 -32.00 -11.99 -14.95
N VAL A 212 -31.64 -12.62 -13.83
CA VAL A 212 -32.23 -12.34 -12.51
C VAL A 212 -31.86 -10.93 -12.05
N MET A 213 -30.58 -10.53 -12.14
CA MET A 213 -30.13 -9.21 -11.72
C MET A 213 -30.74 -8.13 -12.61
N ASN A 214 -30.76 -8.34 -13.93
CA ASN A 214 -31.36 -7.40 -14.88
C ASN A 214 -32.86 -7.18 -14.59
N TRP A 215 -33.61 -8.28 -14.38
CA TRP A 215 -35.02 -8.22 -13.99
C TRP A 215 -35.21 -7.53 -12.64
N SER A 216 -34.37 -7.83 -11.64
CA SER A 216 -34.47 -7.24 -10.30
C SER A 216 -34.27 -5.73 -10.32
N ILE A 217 -33.30 -5.24 -11.10
CA ILE A 217 -33.06 -3.81 -11.29
C ILE A 217 -34.29 -3.15 -11.93
N ASP A 218 -34.84 -3.73 -13.01
CA ASP A 218 -35.95 -3.12 -13.74
C ASP A 218 -37.25 -3.05 -12.94
N ASN A 219 -37.47 -4.01 -12.02
CA ASN A 219 -38.72 -4.11 -11.28
C ASN A 219 -38.66 -3.53 -9.85
N TYR A 220 -37.49 -3.55 -9.19
CA TYR A 220 -37.41 -3.26 -7.75
C TYR A 220 -36.40 -2.16 -7.38
N TRP A 221 -35.57 -1.67 -8.30
CA TRP A 221 -34.65 -0.57 -8.00
C TRP A 221 -35.40 0.72 -7.59
N ALA A 222 -36.44 1.08 -8.34
CA ALA A 222 -37.16 2.34 -8.15
C ALA A 222 -37.86 2.47 -6.79
N THR A 223 -38.17 1.35 -6.15
CA THR A 223 -38.82 1.26 -4.83
C THR A 223 -37.85 0.98 -3.69
N SER A 224 -36.56 0.81 -3.98
CA SER A 224 -35.51 0.73 -2.95
C SER A 224 -35.21 2.09 -2.35
N ASN A 225 -34.53 2.10 -1.21
CA ASN A 225 -34.18 3.32 -0.49
C ASN A 225 -33.24 4.22 -1.29
N ALA A 226 -33.80 5.26 -1.92
CA ALA A 226 -33.06 6.22 -2.74
C ALA A 226 -32.06 7.11 -1.94
N ASN A 227 -32.17 7.16 -0.61
CA ASN A 227 -31.21 7.87 0.24
C ASN A 227 -29.98 7.02 0.59
N MET A 228 -30.05 5.70 0.35
CA MET A 228 -28.92 4.81 0.54
C MET A 228 -27.91 5.03 -0.59
N ARG A 229 -26.64 5.25 -0.24
CA ARG A 229 -25.55 5.35 -1.24
C ARG A 229 -24.69 4.08 -1.25
N ALA A 230 -25.29 2.95 -0.93
CA ALA A 230 -24.69 1.64 -0.96
C ALA A 230 -25.64 0.63 -1.60
N VAL A 231 -25.06 -0.39 -2.24
CA VAL A 231 -25.74 -1.62 -2.69
C VAL A 231 -25.20 -2.80 -1.91
N PHE A 232 -25.98 -3.87 -1.80
CA PHE A 232 -25.65 -5.00 -0.93
C PHE A 232 -25.42 -6.27 -1.75
N SER A 233 -24.19 -6.78 -1.75
CA SER A 233 -23.90 -8.13 -2.23
C SER A 233 -23.98 -9.10 -1.07
N LEU A 234 -24.81 -10.15 -1.18
CA LEU A 234 -25.26 -10.95 -0.06
C LEU A 234 -24.49 -12.28 0.07
N GLY A 235 -23.26 -12.18 0.56
CA GLY A 235 -22.54 -13.29 1.19
C GLY A 235 -22.06 -14.40 0.25
N SER A 236 -22.17 -14.26 -1.07
CA SER A 236 -21.56 -15.18 -2.03
C SER A 236 -20.04 -14.96 -2.07
N ASP A 237 -19.26 -15.99 -1.76
CA ASP A 237 -17.80 -15.96 -1.79
C ASP A 237 -17.26 -16.92 -2.87
N SER A 238 -16.50 -16.38 -3.83
CA SER A 238 -15.91 -17.12 -4.96
C SER A 238 -14.82 -18.10 -4.54
N TYR A 239 -14.12 -17.86 -3.43
CA TYR A 239 -12.94 -18.66 -3.10
C TYR A 239 -13.29 -20.10 -2.71
N TYR A 240 -14.53 -20.35 -2.24
CA TYR A 240 -14.85 -21.61 -1.60
C TYR A 240 -16.23 -22.19 -1.98
N ASP A 241 -17.33 -21.49 -1.70
CA ASP A 241 -18.69 -21.95 -2.01
C ASP A 241 -19.61 -20.77 -2.29
N ILE A 242 -19.79 -20.48 -3.58
CA ILE A 242 -20.69 -19.42 -4.02
C ILE A 242 -22.14 -19.64 -3.56
N ASN A 243 -22.53 -20.87 -3.23
CA ASN A 243 -23.88 -21.24 -2.81
C ASN A 243 -24.11 -21.09 -1.29
N ALA A 244 -23.10 -20.69 -0.52
CA ALA A 244 -23.26 -20.37 0.89
C ALA A 244 -23.62 -18.89 1.07
N PHE A 245 -24.72 -18.60 1.78
CA PHE A 245 -25.09 -17.23 2.16
C PHE A 245 -24.37 -16.82 3.45
N ASN A 246 -23.07 -16.54 3.35
CA ASN A 246 -22.20 -16.28 4.51
C ASN A 246 -22.68 -15.13 5.40
N GLU A 247 -22.10 -14.99 6.60
CA GLU A 247 -22.25 -13.80 7.45
C GLU A 247 -22.03 -12.55 6.59
N GLY A 248 -22.90 -11.55 6.69
CA GLY A 248 -22.92 -10.44 5.75
C GLY A 248 -24.11 -9.51 5.95
N PRO A 249 -24.32 -8.54 5.05
CA PRO A 249 -25.18 -7.39 5.31
C PRO A 249 -26.69 -7.66 5.10
N ILE A 250 -27.13 -8.92 5.11
CA ILE A 250 -28.53 -9.31 4.80
C ILE A 250 -29.51 -8.58 5.71
N ASP A 251 -29.29 -8.64 7.02
CA ASP A 251 -30.18 -8.02 8.01
C ASP A 251 -30.25 -6.50 7.84
N TYR A 252 -29.14 -5.87 7.49
CA TYR A 252 -29.09 -4.43 7.30
C TYR A 252 -29.64 -3.96 5.94
N ALA A 253 -29.42 -4.73 4.87
CA ALA A 253 -30.07 -4.50 3.58
C ALA A 253 -31.59 -4.51 3.75
N VAL A 254 -32.12 -5.50 4.49
CA VAL A 254 -33.53 -5.54 4.86
C VAL A 254 -33.91 -4.37 5.75
N ALA A 255 -33.20 -4.12 6.86
CA ALA A 255 -33.57 -3.08 7.81
C ALA A 255 -33.66 -1.69 7.17
N THR A 256 -32.83 -1.42 6.16
CA THR A 256 -32.75 -0.13 5.48
C THR A 256 -33.51 -0.05 4.15
N LYS A 257 -34.16 -1.15 3.73
CA LYS A 257 -34.76 -1.30 2.39
C LYS A 257 -33.76 -1.01 1.26
N GLY A 258 -32.52 -1.42 1.48
CA GLY A 258 -31.46 -1.36 0.49
C GLY A 258 -31.70 -2.31 -0.67
N PHE A 259 -31.16 -1.98 -1.85
CA PHE A 259 -31.15 -2.90 -2.98
C PHE A 259 -30.05 -3.94 -2.80
N ALA A 260 -30.46 -5.20 -2.72
CA ALA A 260 -29.59 -6.34 -2.57
C ALA A 260 -29.56 -7.20 -3.84
N PHE A 261 -28.40 -7.78 -4.13
CA PHE A 261 -28.15 -8.63 -5.28
C PHE A 261 -27.10 -9.69 -4.94
N ASN A 262 -26.96 -10.66 -5.81
CA ASN A 262 -25.81 -11.55 -5.91
C ASN A 262 -25.58 -11.79 -7.39
N ILE A 263 -24.32 -11.76 -7.81
CA ILE A 263 -23.91 -12.05 -9.18
C ILE A 263 -22.50 -12.64 -9.15
N ASN A 264 -22.21 -13.55 -10.06
CA ASN A 264 -20.87 -14.06 -10.27
C ASN A 264 -20.31 -13.45 -11.55
N MET A 265 -19.20 -12.70 -11.47
CA MET A 265 -18.65 -11.98 -12.63
C MET A 265 -17.89 -12.94 -13.55
N ASN A 266 -18.60 -13.74 -14.34
CA ASN A 266 -18.02 -14.74 -15.24
C ASN A 266 -17.91 -14.25 -16.67
N ASP A 267 -18.79 -13.35 -17.11
CA ASP A 267 -18.80 -12.87 -18.49
C ASP A 267 -19.20 -11.38 -18.63
N ALA A 268 -19.12 -10.87 -19.86
CA ALA A 268 -19.37 -9.46 -20.17
C ALA A 268 -20.82 -9.01 -19.93
N ASN A 269 -21.80 -9.94 -19.87
CA ASN A 269 -23.16 -9.60 -19.48
C ASN A 269 -23.22 -9.26 -17.99
N ASP A 270 -22.44 -9.97 -17.17
CA ASP A 270 -22.34 -9.70 -15.73
C ASP A 270 -21.75 -8.32 -15.47
N ASP A 271 -20.67 -7.97 -16.18
CA ASP A 271 -20.08 -6.62 -16.20
C ASP A 271 -21.12 -5.56 -16.55
N THR A 272 -21.87 -5.82 -17.62
CA THR A 272 -22.88 -4.89 -18.13
C THR A 272 -24.01 -4.67 -17.12
N VAL A 273 -24.51 -5.73 -16.47
CA VAL A 273 -25.62 -5.61 -15.52
C VAL A 273 -25.19 -5.04 -14.17
N LEU A 274 -23.96 -5.33 -13.72
CA LEU A 274 -23.38 -4.68 -12.56
C LEU A 274 -23.28 -3.17 -12.81
N MET A 275 -22.72 -2.76 -13.94
CA MET A 275 -22.63 -1.34 -14.30
C MET A 275 -24.01 -0.71 -14.54
N LYS A 276 -25.01 -1.45 -15.03
CA LYS A 276 -26.40 -0.97 -15.11
C LYS A 276 -26.94 -0.59 -13.73
N LEU A 277 -26.62 -1.35 -12.68
CA LEU A 277 -26.96 -1.01 -11.30
C LEU A 277 -26.13 0.17 -10.79
N MET A 278 -24.80 0.10 -10.92
CA MET A 278 -23.91 1.14 -10.37
C MET A 278 -24.18 2.51 -10.98
N ASN A 279 -24.49 2.59 -12.28
CA ASN A 279 -24.85 3.84 -12.95
C ASN A 279 -26.19 4.46 -12.51
N LYS A 280 -26.93 3.81 -11.59
CA LYS A 280 -28.06 4.45 -10.89
C LYS A 280 -27.60 5.40 -9.79
N TYR A 281 -26.34 5.33 -9.41
CA TYR A 281 -25.74 6.11 -8.34
C TYR A 281 -24.80 7.19 -8.86
N THR A 282 -24.49 8.17 -8.01
CA THR A 282 -23.47 9.18 -8.31
C THR A 282 -22.08 8.55 -8.23
N ASN A 283 -21.34 8.61 -9.34
CA ASN A 283 -19.95 8.10 -9.39
C ASN A 283 -19.09 8.73 -8.28
N GLY A 284 -18.32 7.90 -7.58
CA GLY A 284 -17.47 8.30 -6.45
C GLY A 284 -18.19 8.54 -5.12
N LYS A 285 -19.50 8.30 -5.04
CA LYS A 285 -20.25 8.41 -3.77
C LYS A 285 -20.89 7.11 -3.32
N THR A 286 -20.55 5.99 -3.95
CA THR A 286 -21.22 4.70 -3.71
C THR A 286 -20.26 3.54 -3.54
N ALA A 287 -20.60 2.68 -2.59
CA ALA A 287 -19.90 1.44 -2.29
C ALA A 287 -20.81 0.23 -2.46
N ILE A 288 -20.22 -0.91 -2.82
CA ILE A 288 -20.86 -2.22 -2.73
C ILE A 288 -20.48 -2.80 -1.37
N LEU A 289 -21.42 -2.96 -0.44
CA LEU A 289 -21.18 -3.64 0.83
C LEU A 289 -21.42 -5.15 0.64
N GLY A 290 -20.40 -5.96 0.92
CA GLY A 290 -20.42 -7.41 0.71
C GLY A 290 -19.24 -7.87 -0.14
N TRP A 291 -19.40 -8.97 -0.86
CA TRP A 291 -18.39 -9.49 -1.79
C TRP A 291 -18.99 -9.78 -3.15
N VAL A 292 -18.28 -9.48 -4.23
CA VAL A 292 -18.73 -9.77 -5.59
C VAL A 292 -17.73 -10.75 -6.22
N PRO A 293 -18.09 -12.05 -6.35
CA PRO A 293 -17.27 -13.07 -7.01
C PRO A 293 -16.73 -12.64 -8.38
N THR A 294 -15.43 -12.84 -8.65
CA THR A 294 -14.74 -12.33 -9.86
C THR A 294 -14.16 -13.43 -10.76
N HIS A 295 -13.96 -13.09 -12.04
CA HIS A 295 -13.50 -13.97 -13.13
C HIS A 295 -12.14 -14.65 -12.83
N PRO A 296 -12.07 -15.98 -12.65
CA PRO A 296 -10.80 -16.68 -12.58
C PRO A 296 -10.30 -16.99 -14.00
N GLY A 297 -9.59 -16.05 -14.62
CA GLY A 297 -8.87 -16.31 -15.88
C GLY A 297 -8.65 -15.09 -16.77
N GLY A 298 -7.51 -14.41 -16.62
CA GLY A 298 -7.16 -13.34 -17.56
C GLY A 298 -5.79 -12.76 -17.32
N THR A 299 -5.64 -11.91 -16.30
CA THR A 299 -4.36 -11.17 -16.10
C THR A 299 -4.06 -10.73 -14.66
N GLY A 300 -4.80 -11.14 -13.63
CA GLY A 300 -4.44 -10.72 -12.27
C GLY A 300 -5.40 -11.18 -11.20
N THR A 301 -4.86 -11.36 -10.00
CA THR A 301 -5.47 -11.80 -8.75
C THR A 301 -6.40 -10.74 -8.14
N GLY A 302 -7.38 -10.23 -8.88
CA GLY A 302 -8.26 -9.16 -8.39
C GLY A 302 -9.35 -9.68 -7.45
N GLU A 303 -9.31 -9.26 -6.18
CA GLU A 303 -10.35 -9.48 -5.17
C GLU A 303 -11.64 -8.65 -5.40
N ALA A 304 -11.57 -7.66 -6.30
CA ALA A 304 -12.72 -6.86 -6.74
C ALA A 304 -12.99 -7.01 -8.25
N PRO A 305 -14.24 -6.83 -8.73
CA PRO A 305 -14.55 -6.95 -10.16
C PRO A 305 -13.73 -5.96 -11.00
N ALA A 306 -12.97 -6.45 -11.97
CA ALA A 306 -12.10 -5.65 -12.83
C ALA A 306 -12.87 -4.55 -13.60
N ILE A 307 -14.17 -4.73 -13.86
CA ILE A 307 -15.02 -3.70 -14.47
C ILE A 307 -15.15 -2.43 -13.61
N LEU A 308 -14.83 -2.50 -12.33
CA LEU A 308 -14.81 -1.34 -11.43
C LEU A 308 -13.49 -0.56 -11.49
N ASP A 309 -12.42 -1.12 -12.06
CA ASP A 309 -11.15 -0.42 -12.25
C ASP A 309 -11.34 0.79 -13.17
N GLY A 310 -10.69 1.91 -12.80
CA GLY A 310 -10.88 3.18 -13.50
C GLY A 310 -12.24 3.85 -13.28
N THR A 311 -13.11 3.28 -12.44
CA THR A 311 -14.32 3.94 -11.92
C THR A 311 -14.11 4.35 -10.46
N SER A 312 -14.98 5.18 -9.90
CA SER A 312 -14.93 5.51 -8.47
C SER A 312 -15.91 4.70 -7.60
N TYR A 313 -16.47 3.62 -8.13
CA TYR A 313 -17.16 2.59 -7.34
C TYR A 313 -16.15 1.65 -6.69
N TYR A 314 -16.49 1.05 -5.57
CA TYR A 314 -15.59 0.14 -4.86
C TYR A 314 -16.37 -0.86 -4.01
N VAL A 315 -15.72 -1.97 -3.67
CA VAL A 315 -16.25 -2.98 -2.76
C VAL A 315 -15.76 -2.68 -1.35
N LEU A 316 -16.66 -2.81 -0.38
CA LEU A 316 -16.35 -2.86 1.05
C LEU A 316 -16.67 -4.28 1.51
N GLY A 317 -15.62 -5.08 1.73
CA GLY A 317 -15.72 -6.51 2.01
C GLY A 317 -16.54 -6.80 3.27
N GLY A 318 -17.84 -7.01 3.14
CA GLY A 318 -18.77 -7.15 4.27
C GLY A 318 -18.97 -8.58 4.76
N ASN A 319 -18.46 -9.58 4.04
CA ASN A 319 -18.59 -10.98 4.40
C ASN A 319 -17.87 -11.22 5.74
N GLY A 320 -18.40 -12.10 6.59
CA GLY A 320 -17.84 -12.48 7.90
C GLY A 320 -18.10 -11.51 9.06
N LEU A 321 -18.88 -10.43 8.84
CA LEU A 321 -19.42 -9.56 9.89
C LEU A 321 -20.93 -9.83 10.03
N SER A 322 -21.41 -10.07 11.26
CA SER A 322 -22.84 -10.29 11.56
C SER A 322 -23.49 -9.11 12.28
N ASN A 323 -24.83 -9.04 12.27
CA ASN A 323 -25.61 -8.08 13.05
C ASN A 323 -25.42 -6.60 12.65
N PHE A 324 -25.24 -6.31 11.35
CA PHE A 324 -25.06 -4.95 10.84
C PHE A 324 -26.19 -4.00 11.27
N SER A 325 -27.44 -4.46 11.32
CA SER A 325 -28.59 -3.64 11.74
C SER A 325 -28.60 -3.30 13.24
N VAL A 326 -27.83 -4.01 14.06
CA VAL A 326 -27.61 -3.66 15.46
C VAL A 326 -26.52 -2.60 15.56
N TYR A 327 -25.35 -2.86 14.97
CA TYR A 327 -24.23 -1.91 15.03
C TYR A 327 -24.54 -0.59 14.32
N GLY A 328 -25.14 -0.63 13.14
CA GLY A 328 -25.56 0.54 12.36
C GLY A 328 -26.71 1.34 12.95
N SER A 329 -27.21 0.96 14.13
CA SER A 329 -28.24 1.70 14.85
C SER A 329 -27.69 2.80 15.77
N PHE A 330 -26.41 2.74 16.13
CA PHE A 330 -25.77 3.73 16.99
C PHE A 330 -25.38 4.97 16.19
N SER A 331 -25.29 6.12 16.87
CA SER A 331 -24.75 7.35 16.30
C SER A 331 -23.35 7.14 15.72
N ASP A 332 -22.98 7.95 14.73
CA ASP A 332 -21.61 7.94 14.19
C ASP A 332 -20.57 8.11 15.30
N SER A 333 -19.37 7.56 15.07
CA SER A 333 -18.26 7.69 16.01
C SER A 333 -17.94 9.17 16.25
N ASN A 334 -17.53 9.46 17.48
CA ASN A 334 -17.07 10.77 17.91
C ASN A 334 -15.70 10.70 18.61
N ILE A 335 -14.97 9.62 18.38
CA ILE A 335 -13.68 9.36 19.03
C ILE A 335 -12.58 9.98 18.17
N ASN A 336 -11.76 10.83 18.80
CA ASN A 336 -10.54 11.33 18.20
C ASN A 336 -9.38 10.43 18.62
N LEU A 337 -8.44 10.22 17.71
CA LEU A 337 -7.24 9.45 17.99
C LEU A 337 -6.18 10.37 18.63
N PRO A 338 -5.14 9.80 19.26
CA PRO A 338 -4.01 10.58 19.73
C PRO A 338 -3.37 11.40 18.59
N ALA A 339 -2.92 12.61 18.92
CA ALA A 339 -2.20 13.45 17.98
C ALA A 339 -0.85 12.82 17.59
N ALA A 340 -0.40 13.09 16.37
CA ALA A 340 0.89 12.61 15.87
C ALA A 340 2.04 13.20 16.70
N VAL A 341 3.08 12.40 16.94
CA VAL A 341 4.30 12.80 17.63
C VAL A 341 5.49 12.67 16.68
N ALA A 342 6.05 13.81 16.28
CA ALA A 342 7.28 13.84 15.50
C ALA A 342 8.51 13.72 16.41
N SER A 343 9.48 12.90 15.99
CA SER A 343 10.76 12.72 16.68
C SER A 343 11.91 13.49 15.99
N PRO A 344 12.88 14.03 16.74
CA PRO A 344 14.11 14.55 16.13
C PRO A 344 14.88 13.44 15.39
N VAL A 345 15.32 13.74 14.17
CA VAL A 345 16.01 12.79 13.29
C VAL A 345 17.51 13.04 13.27
N SER A 346 18.29 11.99 13.53
CA SER A 346 19.75 11.94 13.39
C SER A 346 20.17 10.99 12.27
N SER A 347 21.37 11.18 11.73
CA SER A 347 21.96 10.32 10.70
C SER A 347 22.15 8.85 11.11
N ASN A 348 22.11 8.56 12.41
CA ASN A 348 22.20 7.21 12.96
C ASN A 348 20.85 6.53 13.23
N ASP A 349 19.75 7.25 13.05
CA ASP A 349 18.43 6.73 13.38
C ASP A 349 17.89 5.80 12.29
N VAL A 350 17.12 4.81 12.72
CA VAL A 350 16.37 3.88 11.86
C VAL A 350 14.96 3.80 12.42
N TYR A 351 14.01 4.42 11.72
CA TYR A 351 12.60 4.41 12.05
C TYR A 351 11.92 3.22 11.37
N ILE A 352 11.27 2.38 12.18
CA ILE A 352 10.54 1.20 11.72
C ILE A 352 9.09 1.33 12.17
N GLY A 353 8.17 1.29 11.21
CA GLY A 353 6.75 1.10 11.48
C GLY A 353 6.33 -0.30 11.08
N PHE A 354 5.75 -1.05 12.01
CA PHE A 354 5.12 -2.32 11.70
C PHE A 354 3.65 -2.09 11.33
N MET A 355 3.17 -2.77 10.30
CA MET A 355 1.81 -2.62 9.79
C MET A 355 1.14 -3.97 9.53
N LEU A 356 -0.15 -4.05 9.84
CA LEU A 356 -1.04 -5.13 9.42
C LEU A 356 -1.95 -4.65 8.30
N THR A 357 -2.07 -5.48 7.25
CA THR A 357 -2.87 -5.22 6.05
C THR A 357 -4.31 -5.74 6.20
N ASP A 358 -5.11 -5.63 5.14
CA ASP A 358 -6.43 -6.27 4.97
C ASP A 358 -7.55 -5.70 5.87
N GLY A 359 -7.34 -4.55 6.50
CA GLY A 359 -8.37 -3.87 7.30
C GLY A 359 -9.53 -3.26 6.51
N ASP A 360 -9.42 -3.21 5.18
CA ASP A 360 -10.51 -2.90 4.26
C ASP A 360 -11.56 -4.03 4.17
N ALA A 361 -11.15 -5.27 4.45
CA ALA A 361 -12.03 -6.41 4.59
C ALA A 361 -12.60 -6.50 6.02
N LEU A 362 -13.92 -6.39 6.16
CA LEU A 362 -14.56 -6.25 7.47
C LEU A 362 -14.51 -7.53 8.31
N HIS A 363 -14.37 -8.73 7.74
CA HIS A 363 -14.13 -9.95 8.52
C HIS A 363 -12.75 -9.96 9.18
N CYS A 364 -11.73 -9.46 8.49
CA CYS A 364 -10.38 -9.30 9.03
C CYS A 364 -10.40 -8.41 10.27
N VAL A 365 -11.20 -7.34 10.25
CA VAL A 365 -11.43 -6.47 11.41
C VAL A 365 -12.28 -7.16 12.49
N TYR A 366 -13.44 -7.71 12.10
CA TYR A 366 -14.45 -8.25 13.02
C TYR A 366 -13.99 -9.50 13.77
N ARG A 367 -13.12 -10.32 13.17
CA ARG A 367 -12.60 -11.56 13.76
C ARG A 367 -11.09 -11.46 14.02
N GLY A 368 -10.29 -11.19 13.00
CA GLY A 368 -8.83 -11.29 13.08
C GLY A 368 -8.17 -10.24 13.95
N MET A 369 -8.37 -8.96 13.65
CA MET A 369 -7.90 -7.88 14.50
C MET A 369 -8.52 -7.99 15.89
N PHE A 370 -9.79 -8.38 15.98
CA PHE A 370 -10.47 -8.56 17.27
C PHE A 370 -9.84 -9.67 18.13
N SER A 371 -9.39 -10.78 17.54
CA SER A 371 -8.77 -11.88 18.28
C SER A 371 -7.47 -11.42 18.96
N GLU A 372 -6.61 -10.67 18.28
CA GLU A 372 -5.36 -10.13 18.85
C GLU A 372 -5.63 -9.19 20.05
N PHE A 373 -6.73 -8.44 20.02
CA PHE A 373 -7.12 -7.52 21.11
C PHE A 373 -7.82 -8.22 22.27
N THR A 374 -8.26 -9.46 22.10
CA THR A 374 -9.06 -10.21 23.07
C THR A 374 -8.49 -11.60 23.34
N LYS A 375 -8.88 -12.59 22.54
CA LYS A 375 -8.61 -14.01 22.73
C LYS A 375 -7.12 -14.37 22.65
N GLU A 376 -6.41 -13.80 21.70
CA GLU A 376 -5.01 -14.10 21.38
C GLU A 376 -4.05 -13.06 21.97
N LYS A 377 -4.57 -12.17 22.82
CA LYS A 377 -3.79 -11.11 23.45
C LYS A 377 -2.70 -11.67 24.38
N THR A 378 -1.44 -11.52 23.98
CA THR A 378 -0.28 -11.97 24.75
C THR A 378 0.28 -10.86 25.66
N SER A 379 1.30 -11.17 26.45
CA SER A 379 1.98 -10.20 27.33
C SER A 379 2.82 -9.16 26.56
N THR A 380 3.11 -9.39 25.27
CA THR A 380 3.84 -8.45 24.42
C THR A 380 2.94 -7.40 23.77
N PHE A 381 1.62 -7.57 23.85
CA PHE A 381 0.63 -6.66 23.27
C PHE A 381 0.92 -5.20 23.66
N GLY A 382 1.20 -4.37 22.66
CA GLY A 382 1.48 -2.94 22.84
C GLY A 382 2.90 -2.60 23.34
N GLN A 383 3.80 -3.56 23.50
CA GLN A 383 5.20 -3.27 23.86
C GLN A 383 6.02 -2.70 22.70
N VAL A 384 5.59 -2.95 21.46
CA VAL A 384 6.13 -2.36 20.24
C VAL A 384 4.93 -1.83 19.45
N PRO A 385 4.96 -0.56 18.99
CA PRO A 385 3.90 0.00 18.15
C PRO A 385 3.63 -0.82 16.90
N ILE A 386 2.34 -0.97 16.58
CA ILE A 386 1.86 -1.57 15.34
C ILE A 386 0.74 -0.68 14.78
N THR A 387 0.83 -0.36 13.49
CA THR A 387 -0.24 0.28 12.73
C THR A 387 -1.22 -0.77 12.20
N TRP A 388 -2.50 -0.62 12.47
CA TRP A 388 -3.54 -1.51 11.95
C TRP A 388 -4.31 -0.82 10.84
N SER A 389 -4.39 -1.45 9.66
CA SER A 389 -5.32 -0.98 8.65
C SER A 389 -6.77 -1.20 9.09
N ILE A 390 -7.68 -0.31 8.68
CA ILE A 390 -9.12 -0.40 8.98
C ILE A 390 -9.95 0.37 7.94
N ALA A 391 -11.15 -0.12 7.63
CA ALA A 391 -12.13 0.61 6.84
C ALA A 391 -12.76 1.75 7.67
N PRO A 392 -12.55 3.03 7.30
CA PRO A 392 -13.08 4.16 8.09
C PRO A 392 -14.61 4.23 8.05
N GLN A 393 -15.24 3.58 7.07
CA GLN A 393 -16.68 3.46 6.96
C GLN A 393 -17.32 2.80 8.19
N LEU A 394 -16.57 1.99 8.96
CA LEU A 394 -17.06 1.41 10.21
C LEU A 394 -17.52 2.48 11.22
N ALA A 395 -16.94 3.68 11.22
CA ALA A 395 -17.37 4.76 12.10
C ALA A 395 -18.80 5.28 11.82
N ASN A 396 -19.38 4.93 10.66
CA ASN A 396 -20.78 5.20 10.30
C ASN A 396 -21.60 3.90 10.19
N LEU A 397 -21.03 2.83 9.60
CA LEU A 397 -21.71 1.55 9.38
C LEU A 397 -21.87 0.73 10.66
N ALA A 398 -20.81 0.64 11.47
CA ALA A 398 -20.79 -0.13 12.70
C ALA A 398 -19.97 0.57 13.80
N PRO A 399 -20.43 1.74 14.29
CA PRO A 399 -19.66 2.58 15.21
C PRO A 399 -19.14 1.84 16.46
N PRO A 400 -19.88 0.92 17.12
CA PRO A 400 -19.36 0.17 18.27
C PRO A 400 -18.10 -0.66 17.96
N ILE A 401 -17.99 -1.23 16.76
CA ILE A 401 -16.81 -1.99 16.32
C ILE A 401 -15.62 -1.04 16.15
N TYR A 402 -15.81 0.06 15.41
CA TYR A 402 -14.76 1.08 15.25
C TYR A 402 -14.31 1.65 16.61
N ASN A 403 -15.27 1.99 17.47
CA ASN A 403 -15.02 2.59 18.77
C ASN A 403 -14.22 1.68 19.69
N PHE A 404 -14.46 0.36 19.63
CA PHE A 404 -13.67 -0.60 20.39
C PHE A 404 -12.19 -0.48 20.06
N PHE A 405 -11.81 -0.50 18.78
CA PHE A 405 -10.41 -0.39 18.40
C PHE A 405 -9.84 0.97 18.73
N ALA A 406 -10.51 2.06 18.35
CA ALA A 406 -10.04 3.43 18.60
C ALA A 406 -9.76 3.70 20.10
N LYS A 407 -10.54 3.09 21.02
CA LYS A 407 -10.33 3.20 22.48
C LYS A 407 -9.25 2.28 23.04
N ASN A 408 -9.00 1.15 22.40
CA ASN A 408 -8.16 0.07 22.95
C ASN A 408 -6.78 -0.03 22.25
N LEU A 409 -6.44 0.90 21.35
CA LEU A 409 -5.10 0.99 20.78
C LEU A 409 -4.03 1.16 21.88
N PRO A 410 -2.96 0.34 21.85
CA PRO A 410 -1.80 0.59 22.70
C PRO A 410 -1.16 1.94 22.43
N ALA A 411 -0.43 2.46 23.41
CA ALA A 411 0.37 3.68 23.23
C ALA A 411 1.38 3.52 22.08
N GLY A 412 1.41 4.49 21.17
CA GLY A 412 2.27 4.50 19.99
C GLY A 412 1.75 3.68 18.79
N SER A 413 0.84 2.71 19.01
CA SER A 413 0.08 2.06 17.94
C SER A 413 -0.99 3.00 17.40
N ASP A 414 -1.33 2.86 16.12
CA ASP A 414 -2.30 3.70 15.43
C ASP A 414 -3.11 2.92 14.40
N LEU A 415 -4.06 3.62 13.77
CA LEU A 415 -4.86 3.10 12.66
C LEU A 415 -4.43 3.79 11.37
N THR A 416 -4.53 3.05 10.26
CA THR A 416 -4.45 3.61 8.91
C THR A 416 -5.70 3.19 8.14
N ILE A 417 -6.13 4.01 7.18
CA ILE A 417 -7.17 3.60 6.25
C ILE A 417 -6.61 2.50 5.32
N GLY A 418 -7.36 1.42 5.11
CA GLY A 418 -7.06 0.43 4.08
C GLY A 418 -7.77 0.74 2.75
N TRP A 419 -7.02 0.72 1.65
CA TRP A 419 -7.53 0.85 0.28
C TRP A 419 -6.84 -0.14 -0.66
N ALA A 420 -7.43 -1.33 -0.80
CA ALA A 420 -6.88 -2.43 -1.57
C ALA A 420 -7.67 -2.75 -2.85
N ASP A 421 -7.05 -3.57 -3.70
CA ASP A 421 -7.63 -4.24 -4.88
C ASP A 421 -8.46 -3.38 -5.83
N LYS A 422 -7.99 -2.13 -5.99
CA LYS A 422 -8.56 -1.21 -6.96
C LYS A 422 -7.51 -0.32 -7.60
N VAL A 423 -7.56 -0.23 -8.93
CA VAL A 423 -6.71 0.67 -9.72
C VAL A 423 -7.47 1.95 -10.07
N ASN A 424 -7.07 3.05 -9.44
CA ASN A 424 -7.55 4.38 -9.81
C ASN A 424 -6.59 5.02 -10.83
N GLY A 425 -7.07 5.27 -12.06
CA GLY A 425 -6.31 5.95 -13.11
C GLY A 425 -6.52 7.47 -13.10
N ALA A 426 -5.59 8.20 -13.74
CA ALA A 426 -5.69 9.66 -13.88
C ALA A 426 -6.94 10.14 -14.67
N ASN A 427 -7.59 9.24 -15.41
CA ASN A 427 -8.79 9.52 -16.21
C ASN A 427 -10.10 9.16 -15.49
N ASP A 428 -10.07 8.72 -14.23
CA ASP A 428 -11.30 8.45 -13.49
C ASP A 428 -12.03 9.76 -13.15
N SER A 429 -13.12 9.99 -13.88
CA SER A 429 -13.97 11.17 -13.72
C SER A 429 -14.60 11.31 -12.32
N GLY A 430 -14.73 10.21 -11.56
CA GLY A 430 -15.29 10.22 -10.21
C GLY A 430 -14.26 10.51 -9.12
N LEU A 431 -12.96 10.51 -9.44
CA LEU A 431 -11.88 10.43 -8.46
C LEU A 431 -11.87 11.62 -7.49
N ALA A 432 -12.17 12.82 -7.98
CA ALA A 432 -12.26 14.02 -7.14
C ALA A 432 -13.47 13.95 -6.17
N SER A 433 -14.59 13.41 -6.64
CA SER A 433 -15.78 13.20 -5.81
C SER A 433 -15.52 12.13 -4.75
N GLN A 434 -14.85 11.05 -5.14
CA GLN A 434 -14.41 10.01 -4.21
C GLN A 434 -13.48 10.60 -3.15
N ALA A 435 -12.41 11.30 -3.54
CA ALA A 435 -11.50 11.93 -2.58
C ALA A 435 -12.21 12.87 -1.60
N SER A 436 -13.15 13.69 -2.08
CA SER A 436 -13.95 14.58 -1.23
C SER A 436 -14.83 13.81 -0.23
N HIS A 437 -15.32 12.63 -0.63
CA HIS A 437 -16.10 11.75 0.23
C HIS A 437 -15.21 11.04 1.27
N TRP A 438 -14.05 10.54 0.84
CA TRP A 438 -13.04 9.96 1.71
C TRP A 438 -12.56 10.93 2.78
N LYS A 439 -12.42 12.22 2.43
CA LYS A 439 -12.13 13.27 3.41
C LYS A 439 -13.12 13.30 4.56
N GLN A 440 -14.42 13.19 4.29
CA GLN A 440 -15.44 13.20 5.35
C GLN A 440 -15.27 12.01 6.29
N TYR A 441 -14.89 10.84 5.75
CA TYR A 441 -14.63 9.65 6.56
C TYR A 441 -13.32 9.73 7.34
N ALA A 442 -12.24 10.24 6.75
CA ALA A 442 -10.98 10.51 7.44
C ALA A 442 -11.17 11.51 8.59
N ASP A 443 -11.94 12.59 8.35
CA ASP A 443 -12.26 13.59 9.37
C ASP A 443 -13.20 13.04 10.46
N LEU A 444 -14.10 12.10 10.12
CA LEU A 444 -14.98 11.42 11.09
C LEU A 444 -14.17 10.53 12.04
N THR A 445 -13.18 9.81 11.51
CA THR A 445 -12.36 8.83 12.25
C THR A 445 -11.11 9.44 12.90
N ASP A 446 -10.68 10.64 12.47
CA ASP A 446 -9.37 11.21 12.80
C ASP A 446 -8.20 10.33 12.31
N ILE A 447 -8.40 9.66 11.16
CA ILE A 447 -7.39 8.85 10.47
C ILE A 447 -7.03 9.53 9.14
N HIS A 448 -5.90 10.23 9.13
CA HIS A 448 -5.34 10.90 7.94
C HIS A 448 -4.11 10.18 7.38
N THR A 449 -3.95 8.89 7.69
CA THR A 449 -3.00 7.99 7.05
C THR A 449 -3.75 6.96 6.21
N ILE A 450 -3.22 6.62 5.04
CA ILE A 450 -3.77 5.62 4.15
C ILE A 450 -2.70 4.62 3.72
N TRP A 451 -3.04 3.34 3.76
CA TRP A 451 -2.31 2.27 3.11
C TRP A 451 -3.06 1.88 1.84
N THR A 452 -2.33 1.82 0.73
CA THR A 452 -2.92 1.53 -0.58
C THR A 452 -2.14 0.49 -1.38
N VAL A 453 -2.90 -0.32 -2.10
CA VAL A 453 -2.41 -1.40 -2.97
C VAL A 453 -2.86 -1.13 -4.42
N HIS A 454 -2.00 -1.43 -5.39
CA HIS A 454 -2.25 -1.25 -6.84
C HIS A 454 -2.51 0.19 -7.32
N SER A 455 -2.61 1.16 -6.41
CA SER A 455 -2.84 2.56 -6.68
C SER A 455 -1.60 3.42 -6.35
N GLN A 456 -1.37 4.45 -7.16
CA GLN A 456 -0.21 5.37 -7.05
C GLN A 456 -0.50 6.54 -6.12
N GLU A 457 0.53 7.25 -5.62
CA GLU A 457 0.34 8.40 -4.71
C GLU A 457 -0.66 9.45 -5.24
N ASN A 458 -0.59 9.79 -6.53
CA ASN A 458 -1.45 10.82 -7.14
C ASN A 458 -2.92 10.41 -7.19
N SER A 459 -3.19 9.10 -7.25
CA SER A 459 -4.57 8.59 -7.23
C SER A 459 -5.24 8.76 -5.86
N GLN A 460 -4.45 8.95 -4.80
CA GLN A 460 -4.96 9.18 -3.44
C GLN A 460 -5.41 10.63 -3.21
N ARG A 461 -5.15 11.54 -4.16
CA ARG A 461 -5.60 12.94 -4.14
C ARG A 461 -5.34 13.62 -2.80
N ALA A 462 -4.07 13.57 -2.37
CA ALA A 462 -3.62 14.19 -1.12
C ALA A 462 -3.96 15.69 -1.05
N ASP A 463 -4.06 16.37 -2.20
CA ASP A 463 -4.50 17.76 -2.34
C ASP A 463 -5.95 17.99 -1.89
N LEU A 464 -6.83 17.00 -2.08
CA LEU A 464 -8.24 17.08 -1.72
C LEU A 464 -8.52 16.50 -0.34
N VAL A 465 -7.93 15.35 -0.01
CA VAL A 465 -8.19 14.68 1.27
C VAL A 465 -7.45 15.35 2.41
N GLY A 466 -6.22 15.80 2.16
CA GLY A 466 -5.32 16.34 3.17
C GLY A 466 -4.63 15.24 3.99
N TRP A 467 -4.18 14.16 3.35
CA TRP A 467 -3.45 13.08 4.01
C TRP A 467 -2.20 13.57 4.76
N ASP A 468 -1.92 13.00 5.93
CA ASP A 468 -0.64 13.12 6.62
C ASP A 468 0.39 12.14 6.05
N GLY A 469 -0.04 10.90 5.76
CA GLY A 469 0.83 9.84 5.27
C GLY A 469 0.16 8.89 4.27
N ILE A 470 0.89 8.47 3.24
CA ILE A 470 0.48 7.46 2.25
C ILE A 470 1.52 6.33 2.26
N THR A 471 1.09 5.14 2.65
CA THR A 471 1.90 3.92 2.57
C THR A 471 1.49 3.12 1.34
N ILE A 472 2.41 2.87 0.40
CA ILE A 472 2.10 2.24 -0.89
C ILE A 472 2.70 0.83 -0.97
N GLY A 473 1.89 -0.16 -1.37
CA GLY A 473 2.34 -1.47 -1.81
C GLY A 473 1.78 -2.64 -1.02
N TYR A 474 1.48 -3.72 -1.75
CA TYR A 474 1.13 -5.04 -1.20
C TYR A 474 2.36 -5.94 -1.15
N THR A 475 3.02 -6.13 -2.31
CA THR A 475 4.32 -6.78 -2.46
C THR A 475 5.44 -5.75 -2.33
N ASN A 476 6.24 -5.83 -1.26
CA ASN A 476 7.56 -5.20 -1.06
C ASN A 476 7.91 -4.05 -2.04
N SER A 477 7.18 -2.93 -1.98
CA SER A 477 7.29 -1.86 -2.99
C SER A 477 8.58 -1.06 -2.84
N GLN A 478 9.09 -0.95 -1.61
CA GLN A 478 10.31 -0.23 -1.24
C GLN A 478 10.42 1.18 -1.82
N ILE A 479 9.27 1.82 -2.09
CA ILE A 479 9.22 3.21 -2.51
C ILE A 479 9.93 4.06 -1.44
N PRO A 480 10.94 4.85 -1.83
CA PRO A 480 11.64 5.73 -0.91
C PRO A 480 10.69 6.66 -0.16
N ILE A 481 10.97 6.96 1.11
CA ILE A 481 10.15 7.96 1.80
C ILE A 481 10.41 9.36 1.21
N HIS A 482 9.34 10.09 0.88
CA HIS A 482 9.40 11.42 0.28
C HIS A 482 8.14 12.24 0.57
N GLN A 483 8.17 13.53 0.23
CA GLN A 483 7.00 14.41 0.26
C GLN A 483 6.16 14.19 -1.01
N ALA A 484 4.84 14.05 -0.87
CA ALA A 484 3.96 13.71 -1.97
C ALA A 484 3.94 14.79 -3.07
N THR A 485 3.80 14.37 -4.33
CA THR A 485 3.79 15.30 -5.48
C THR A 485 2.67 16.34 -5.40
N LEU A 486 1.45 15.90 -5.05
CA LEU A 486 0.26 16.78 -5.00
C LEU A 486 0.17 17.63 -3.73
N ARG A 487 0.89 17.26 -2.66
CA ARG A 487 0.87 17.95 -1.37
C ARG A 487 2.16 17.66 -0.60
N GLN A 488 3.08 18.63 -0.60
CA GLN A 488 4.39 18.50 0.07
C GLN A 488 4.28 18.23 1.58
N ASP A 489 3.16 18.59 2.17
CA ASP A 489 2.84 18.33 3.58
C ASP A 489 2.48 16.87 3.91
N THR A 490 2.34 16.02 2.90
CA THR A 490 2.01 14.60 3.00
C THR A 490 3.27 13.76 2.80
N THR A 491 3.50 12.80 3.68
CA THR A 491 4.62 11.85 3.55
C THR A 491 4.17 10.63 2.74
N VAL A 492 4.99 10.17 1.80
CA VAL A 492 4.77 8.93 1.03
C VAL A 492 5.89 7.96 1.35
N VAL A 493 5.57 6.68 1.58
CA VAL A 493 6.56 5.63 1.85
C VAL A 493 6.09 4.28 1.30
N GLY A 494 7.02 3.46 0.83
CA GLY A 494 6.73 2.11 0.37
C GLY A 494 6.73 1.08 1.49
N THR A 495 5.93 0.03 1.32
CA THR A 495 5.98 -1.14 2.19
C THR A 495 7.21 -2.00 1.92
N TRP A 496 7.73 -2.59 2.99
CA TRP A 496 8.72 -3.64 3.01
C TRP A 496 8.03 -4.94 3.40
N ASN A 497 8.19 -5.97 2.59
CA ASN A 497 7.62 -7.29 2.82
C ASN A 497 8.72 -8.34 2.59
N PHE A 498 8.85 -9.27 3.53
CA PHE A 498 9.91 -10.29 3.52
C PHE A 498 9.36 -11.70 3.25
N GLY A 499 8.19 -11.78 2.64
CA GLY A 499 7.44 -13.01 2.40
C GLY A 499 6.19 -13.11 3.28
N TYR A 500 5.28 -13.98 2.85
CA TYR A 500 4.10 -14.34 3.62
C TYR A 500 4.50 -15.15 4.85
N ASN A 501 4.01 -14.79 6.05
CA ASN A 501 4.43 -15.42 7.31
C ASN A 501 5.96 -15.43 7.55
N ALA A 502 6.69 -14.43 7.06
CA ALA A 502 8.15 -14.39 7.16
C ALA A 502 8.66 -14.58 8.61
N PRO A 503 9.64 -15.46 8.85
CA PRO A 503 10.30 -15.59 10.14
C PRO A 503 10.90 -14.26 10.60
N ALA A 504 10.86 -13.98 11.91
CA ALA A 504 11.40 -12.74 12.48
C ALA A 504 12.87 -12.51 12.09
N GLN A 505 13.68 -13.57 12.02
CA GLN A 505 15.09 -13.46 11.65
C GLN A 505 15.30 -13.00 10.19
N ASP A 506 14.43 -13.39 9.27
CA ASP A 506 14.52 -12.97 7.86
C ASP A 506 14.18 -11.48 7.72
N ILE A 507 13.17 -11.02 8.46
CA ILE A 507 12.84 -9.60 8.59
C ILE A 507 14.04 -8.83 9.16
N VAL A 508 14.65 -9.31 10.25
CA VAL A 508 15.84 -8.69 10.87
C VAL A 508 17.01 -8.60 9.89
N ASN A 509 17.30 -9.67 9.16
CA ASN A 509 18.39 -9.71 8.19
C ASN A 509 18.14 -8.72 7.05
N GLY A 510 16.91 -8.68 6.52
CA GLY A 510 16.51 -7.75 5.48
C GLY A 510 16.62 -6.29 5.89
N ILE A 511 16.15 -5.94 7.09
CA ILE A 511 16.29 -4.60 7.67
C ILE A 511 17.77 -4.23 7.80
N LYS A 512 18.59 -5.09 8.40
CA LYS A 512 20.02 -4.81 8.61
C LYS A 512 20.77 -4.63 7.29
N SER A 513 20.43 -5.43 6.28
CA SER A 513 21.00 -5.30 4.93
C SER A 513 20.69 -3.91 4.34
N HIS A 514 19.43 -3.47 4.40
CA HIS A 514 19.06 -2.14 3.91
C HIS A 514 19.71 -1.01 4.71
N VAL A 515 19.77 -1.13 6.04
CA VAL A 515 20.42 -0.15 6.91
C VAL A 515 21.91 -0.04 6.62
N ALA A 516 22.60 -1.16 6.34
CA ALA A 516 24.01 -1.15 5.97
C ALA A 516 24.27 -0.44 4.63
N GLN A 517 23.35 -0.57 3.67
CA GLN A 517 23.41 0.14 2.38
C GLN A 517 23.19 1.66 2.51
N ASN A 518 22.65 2.12 3.63
CA ASN A 518 22.33 3.53 3.89
C ASN A 518 23.14 4.09 5.08
N ALA A 519 24.38 3.62 5.25
CA ALA A 519 25.27 4.05 6.32
C ALA A 519 25.45 5.57 6.34
N GLY A 520 25.30 6.18 7.52
CA GLY A 520 25.45 7.63 7.70
C GLY A 520 24.24 8.47 7.29
N THR A 521 23.10 7.86 6.95
CA THR A 521 21.83 8.56 6.69
C THR A 521 20.69 7.98 7.53
N PRO A 522 19.65 8.75 7.91
CA PRO A 522 18.49 8.19 8.57
C PRO A 522 17.72 7.24 7.63
N VAL A 523 17.18 6.16 8.20
CA VAL A 523 16.38 5.17 7.46
C VAL A 523 14.95 5.20 7.99
N PHE A 524 13.96 5.11 7.08
CA PHE A 524 12.54 5.03 7.42
C PHE A 524 11.92 3.87 6.65
N MET A 525 11.28 2.93 7.35
CA MET A 525 10.73 1.72 6.75
C MET A 525 9.35 1.42 7.33
N MET A 526 8.37 1.20 6.46
CA MET A 526 7.08 0.60 6.83
C MET A 526 7.11 -0.87 6.47
N ILE A 527 6.97 -1.76 7.45
CA ILE A 527 7.13 -3.21 7.30
C ILE A 527 5.79 -3.89 7.52
N THR A 528 5.30 -4.59 6.50
CA THR A 528 4.11 -5.44 6.63
C THR A 528 4.51 -6.74 7.32
N ILE A 529 3.85 -7.07 8.43
CA ILE A 529 4.20 -8.25 9.26
C ILE A 529 3.12 -9.34 9.28
N GLY A 530 2.06 -9.16 8.50
CA GLY A 530 1.00 -10.13 8.30
C GLY A 530 -0.32 -9.50 7.87
N ALA A 531 -1.30 -10.36 7.63
CA ALA A 531 -2.70 -10.02 7.39
C ALA A 531 -3.55 -10.81 8.39
N PRO A 532 -4.46 -10.19 9.16
CA PRO A 532 -5.31 -10.85 10.16
C PRO A 532 -6.41 -11.75 9.56
N PHE A 533 -6.20 -12.20 8.33
CA PHE A 533 -6.97 -13.20 7.61
C PHE A 533 -6.36 -14.60 7.71
N SER A 534 -5.03 -14.69 7.72
CA SER A 534 -4.32 -15.92 7.35
C SER A 534 -3.32 -16.46 8.35
N GLU A 535 -2.93 -15.65 9.34
CA GLU A 535 -1.97 -16.04 10.37
C GLU A 535 -2.66 -16.09 11.73
N PRO A 536 -2.50 -17.18 12.52
CA PRO A 536 -2.99 -17.20 13.90
C PRO A 536 -2.25 -16.13 14.74
N GLY A 537 -2.99 -15.43 15.61
CA GLY A 537 -2.52 -14.25 16.35
C GLY A 537 -1.23 -14.49 17.15
N SER A 538 -0.22 -13.67 16.84
CA SER A 538 1.03 -13.46 17.59
C SER A 538 1.81 -12.26 17.00
N TYR A 539 1.10 -11.27 16.45
CA TYR A 539 1.73 -10.19 15.67
C TYR A 539 2.60 -9.29 16.55
N TYR A 540 2.14 -9.01 17.78
CA TYR A 540 2.96 -8.29 18.76
C TYR A 540 4.16 -9.11 19.24
N ASP A 541 4.06 -10.44 19.31
CA ASP A 541 5.21 -11.30 19.64
C ASP A 541 6.27 -11.22 18.53
N LYS A 542 5.84 -11.36 17.27
CA LYS A 542 6.71 -11.24 16.08
C LYS A 542 7.38 -9.86 16.02
N ALA A 543 6.61 -8.79 16.18
CA ALA A 543 7.15 -7.42 16.22
C ALA A 543 8.16 -7.24 17.36
N LYS A 544 7.87 -7.80 18.54
CA LYS A 544 8.75 -7.74 19.71
C LYS A 544 10.05 -8.52 19.50
N GLU A 545 9.98 -9.69 18.87
CA GLU A 545 11.14 -10.51 18.52
C GLU A 545 12.07 -9.75 17.57
N VAL A 546 11.53 -9.20 16.47
CA VAL A 546 12.28 -8.38 15.51
C VAL A 546 12.91 -7.18 16.22
N ALA A 547 12.14 -6.46 17.04
CA ALA A 547 12.62 -5.28 17.73
C ALA A 547 13.79 -5.59 18.68
N ASN A 548 13.66 -6.64 19.49
CA ASN A 548 14.71 -7.07 20.40
C ASN A 548 15.99 -7.47 19.65
N ALA A 549 15.86 -8.20 18.53
CA ALA A 549 16.99 -8.68 17.73
C ALA A 549 17.76 -7.54 17.03
N LEU A 550 17.05 -6.49 16.60
CA LEU A 550 17.65 -5.27 16.06
C LEU A 550 18.37 -4.47 17.15
N GLN A 551 17.76 -4.31 18.33
CA GLN A 551 18.33 -3.55 19.43
C GLN A 551 19.54 -4.24 20.07
N ALA A 552 19.52 -5.56 20.23
CA ALA A 552 20.62 -6.32 20.83
C ALA A 552 21.91 -6.26 20.00
N ASN A 553 21.78 -6.16 18.67
CA ASN A 553 22.90 -6.15 17.72
C ASN A 553 22.73 -4.98 16.75
N SER A 554 22.79 -3.77 17.30
CA SER A 554 22.38 -2.56 16.57
C SER A 554 23.37 -2.08 15.51
N GLY A 555 24.62 -2.55 15.55
CA GLY A 555 25.67 -2.09 14.64
C GLY A 555 25.93 -0.59 14.76
N GLY A 556 25.69 0.00 15.93
CA GLY A 556 25.85 1.45 16.16
C GLY A 556 24.69 2.31 15.66
N ARG A 557 23.58 1.70 15.21
CA ARG A 557 22.37 2.38 14.74
C ARG A 557 21.35 2.51 15.87
N ASN A 558 20.49 3.53 15.80
CA ASN A 558 19.43 3.77 16.77
C ASN A 558 18.07 3.34 16.19
N TYR A 559 17.63 2.13 16.51
CA TYR A 559 16.33 1.62 16.05
C TYR A 559 15.18 2.21 16.89
N LYS A 560 14.26 2.88 16.22
CA LYS A 560 13.07 3.54 16.78
C LYS A 560 11.82 2.92 16.15
N PHE A 561 10.88 2.49 16.97
CA PHE A 561 9.63 1.86 16.52
C PHE A 561 8.47 2.85 16.66
N VAL A 562 7.76 3.12 15.57
CA VAL A 562 6.73 4.19 15.49
C VAL A 562 5.54 3.74 14.65
N GLY A 563 4.34 4.24 14.93
CA GLY A 563 3.18 4.08 14.04
C GLY A 563 3.33 4.89 12.74
N ALA A 564 2.49 4.62 11.75
CA ALA A 564 2.49 5.29 10.45
C ALA A 564 2.25 6.81 10.56
N LYS A 565 1.40 7.25 11.49
CA LYS A 565 1.10 8.66 11.77
C LYS A 565 2.33 9.38 12.33
N ASP A 566 3.02 8.77 13.28
CA ASP A 566 4.25 9.31 13.87
C ASP A 566 5.43 9.27 12.88
N MET A 567 5.51 8.23 12.05
CA MET A 567 6.44 8.12 10.92
C MET A 567 6.26 9.30 9.97
N ALA A 568 5.02 9.56 9.54
CA ALA A 568 4.69 10.65 8.63
C ALA A 568 5.03 12.02 9.21
N ALA A 569 4.70 12.26 10.48
CA ALA A 569 5.01 13.51 11.17
C ALA A 569 6.52 13.73 11.36
N THR A 570 7.25 12.66 11.73
CA THR A 570 8.71 12.67 11.89
C THR A 570 9.40 13.01 10.56
N TYR A 571 9.00 12.34 9.47
CA TYR A 571 9.59 12.60 8.16
C TYR A 571 9.27 14.00 7.65
N LYS A 572 8.02 14.45 7.78
CA LYS A 572 7.63 15.82 7.41
C LYS A 572 8.49 16.87 8.11
N GLN A 573 8.72 16.72 9.41
CA GLN A 573 9.58 17.65 10.16
C GLN A 573 11.04 17.60 9.66
N TYR A 574 11.56 16.40 9.38
CA TYR A 574 12.91 16.21 8.86
C TYR A 574 13.09 16.85 7.47
N ALA A 575 12.16 16.58 6.54
CA ALA A 575 12.17 17.12 5.19
C ALA A 575 12.07 18.65 5.18
N ASN A 576 11.16 19.22 5.98
CA ASN A 576 11.02 20.68 6.13
C ASN A 576 12.27 21.34 6.74
N GLY A 577 13.08 20.59 7.49
CA GLY A 577 14.38 21.03 8.00
C GLY A 577 15.52 20.98 6.97
N GLY A 578 15.23 20.67 5.70
CA GLY A 578 16.21 20.47 4.64
C GLY A 578 16.82 19.07 4.63
N GLY A 579 16.26 18.13 5.42
CA GLY A 579 16.66 16.74 5.40
C GLY A 579 16.29 16.09 4.08
N THR A 580 17.30 15.65 3.33
CA THR A 580 17.11 14.83 2.12
C THR A 580 17.49 13.39 2.44
N GLY A 581 16.60 12.44 2.16
CA GLY A 581 16.88 11.01 2.31
C GLY A 581 15.91 10.28 3.24
N GLY A 582 15.92 8.95 3.10
CA GLY A 582 15.06 8.02 3.83
C GLY A 582 14.90 6.69 3.08
N GLY A 583 16.02 6.01 2.87
CA GLY A 583 16.09 4.75 2.10
C GLY A 583 16.06 4.92 0.57
N GLY A 584 16.09 6.15 0.05
CA GLY A 584 15.86 6.47 -1.36
C GLY A 584 17.03 6.53 -2.32
N GLY A 585 18.26 6.41 -1.81
CA GLY A 585 19.41 6.05 -2.65
C GLY A 585 19.67 4.55 -2.66
N GLY A 586 18.77 3.78 -2.05
CA GLY A 586 18.85 2.33 -1.96
C GLY A 586 18.58 1.68 -3.31
N ASN A 587 19.27 0.58 -3.52
CA ASN A 587 19.04 -0.31 -4.64
C ASN A 587 17.56 -0.79 -4.68
N LEU A 588 16.81 -0.39 -5.71
CA LEU A 588 15.43 -0.80 -5.99
C LEU A 588 15.31 -2.30 -6.31
N ILE A 589 16.43 -2.98 -6.54
CA ILE A 589 16.49 -4.43 -6.68
C ILE A 589 16.76 -5.03 -5.30
N SER A 590 15.68 -5.41 -4.62
CA SER A 590 15.75 -6.21 -3.40
C SER A 590 16.57 -7.48 -3.61
N ASN A 591 17.40 -7.84 -2.63
CA ASN A 591 18.31 -8.99 -2.69
C ASN A 591 19.22 -8.99 -3.94
N GLY A 592 19.59 -7.82 -4.47
CA GLY A 592 20.49 -7.72 -5.61
C GLY A 592 21.93 -8.17 -5.33
N ASN A 593 22.34 -8.16 -4.06
CA ASN A 593 23.60 -8.72 -3.59
C ASN A 593 23.53 -10.23 -3.28
N PHE A 594 22.37 -10.87 -3.48
CA PHE A 594 22.15 -12.30 -3.26
C PHE A 594 22.56 -12.86 -1.90
N GLU A 595 22.54 -12.06 -0.83
CA GLU A 595 22.79 -12.55 0.54
C GLU A 595 21.57 -13.27 1.15
N LEU A 596 20.45 -13.29 0.41
CA LEU A 596 19.32 -14.20 0.64
C LEU A 596 19.19 -15.16 -0.54
N ASN A 597 18.72 -16.38 -0.28
CA ASN A 597 18.59 -17.41 -1.30
C ASN A 597 17.61 -16.97 -2.41
N PRO A 598 18.06 -16.76 -3.66
CA PRO A 598 17.19 -16.31 -4.75
C PRO A 598 16.23 -17.39 -5.27
N ILE A 599 16.38 -18.65 -4.85
CA ILE A 599 15.53 -19.78 -5.26
C ILE A 599 14.22 -19.83 -4.43
N ASN A 600 14.23 -19.29 -3.21
CA ASN A 600 13.11 -19.35 -2.26
C ASN A 600 12.25 -18.07 -2.26
N ALA A 601 11.96 -17.51 -3.44
CA ALA A 601 11.01 -16.40 -3.61
C ALA A 601 11.31 -15.09 -2.84
N ASN A 602 12.59 -14.70 -2.73
CA ASN A 602 13.02 -13.42 -2.12
C ASN A 602 12.97 -12.24 -3.11
N GLY A 603 11.84 -12.12 -3.81
CA GLY A 603 11.66 -11.19 -4.91
C GLY A 603 12.35 -11.59 -6.20
N TRP A 604 13.03 -12.74 -6.27
CA TRP A 604 13.60 -13.29 -7.51
C TRP A 604 12.90 -14.60 -7.88
N SER A 605 12.88 -14.90 -9.18
CA SER A 605 12.43 -16.17 -9.72
C SER A 605 13.54 -16.81 -10.56
N ALA A 606 13.41 -18.11 -10.81
CA ALA A 606 14.26 -18.85 -11.73
C ALA A 606 13.47 -19.16 -12.99
N GLN A 607 14.01 -18.79 -14.15
CA GLN A 607 13.41 -19.03 -15.45
C GLN A 607 14.28 -20.01 -16.23
N ASN A 608 13.70 -21.12 -16.70
CA ASN A 608 14.42 -22.18 -17.40
C ASN A 608 13.63 -22.67 -18.62
N TRP A 609 13.84 -22.03 -19.76
CA TRP A 609 13.06 -22.34 -20.97
C TRP A 609 13.35 -23.71 -21.57
N ASN A 610 14.53 -24.27 -21.28
CA ASN A 610 14.96 -25.56 -21.83
C ASN A 610 14.92 -26.71 -20.79
N ASN A 611 14.50 -26.44 -19.55
CA ASN A 611 14.41 -27.41 -18.44
C ASN A 611 15.70 -28.22 -18.18
N ASN A 612 16.88 -27.66 -18.46
CA ASN A 612 18.18 -28.33 -18.33
C ASN A 612 19.27 -27.49 -17.65
N ALA A 613 18.91 -26.33 -17.09
CA ALA A 613 19.76 -25.52 -16.23
C ALA A 613 19.71 -25.96 -14.76
N THR A 614 20.83 -25.75 -14.06
CA THR A 614 20.95 -25.85 -12.60
C THR A 614 21.14 -24.45 -12.03
N PHE A 615 20.38 -24.15 -10.97
CA PHE A 615 20.43 -22.90 -10.21
C PHE A 615 21.04 -23.16 -8.84
N THR A 616 21.94 -22.29 -8.38
CA THR A 616 22.56 -22.45 -7.07
C THR A 616 22.73 -21.10 -6.38
N TRP A 617 22.41 -21.06 -5.09
CA TRP A 617 22.83 -20.00 -4.18
C TRP A 617 24.25 -20.30 -3.73
N ALA A 618 25.21 -19.66 -4.39
CA ALA A 618 26.57 -20.14 -4.46
C ALA A 618 27.47 -19.49 -3.42
N THR A 619 28.34 -20.27 -2.79
CA THR A 619 29.41 -19.79 -1.89
C THR A 619 30.80 -19.90 -2.52
N ASP A 620 30.90 -20.58 -3.68
CA ASP A 620 32.15 -20.90 -4.35
C ASP A 620 32.77 -19.71 -5.08
N GLN A 621 31.95 -18.80 -5.62
CA GLN A 621 32.36 -17.50 -6.15
C GLN A 621 31.41 -16.42 -5.67
N LYS A 622 31.94 -15.22 -5.44
CA LYS A 622 31.21 -14.02 -4.99
C LYS A 622 32.02 -12.78 -5.32
N HIS A 623 31.35 -11.66 -5.51
CA HIS A 623 31.95 -10.34 -5.65
C HIS A 623 31.86 -9.58 -4.32
N GLY A 624 30.65 -9.50 -3.77
CA GLY A 624 30.36 -8.95 -2.44
C GLY A 624 29.98 -10.06 -1.45
N GLY A 625 29.90 -9.71 -0.15
CA GLY A 625 29.26 -10.57 0.86
C GLY A 625 29.78 -12.01 0.96
N THR A 626 28.84 -12.95 1.11
CA THR A 626 29.06 -14.39 1.33
C THR A 626 28.56 -15.25 0.17
N TYR A 627 27.58 -14.77 -0.59
CA TYR A 627 26.87 -15.55 -1.59
C TYR A 627 26.77 -14.86 -2.95
N SER A 628 26.45 -15.62 -4.01
CA SER A 628 26.09 -15.08 -5.32
C SER A 628 25.05 -15.95 -6.03
N ALA A 629 24.43 -15.44 -7.09
CA ALA A 629 23.49 -16.20 -7.91
C ALA A 629 24.22 -16.94 -9.03
N LYS A 630 24.15 -18.27 -9.04
CA LYS A 630 24.83 -19.12 -10.03
C LYS A 630 23.85 -19.83 -10.95
N VAL A 631 24.18 -19.88 -12.24
CA VAL A 631 23.47 -20.64 -13.27
C VAL A 631 24.49 -21.47 -14.07
N ASN A 632 24.24 -22.77 -14.24
CA ASN A 632 25.10 -23.63 -15.06
C ASN A 632 24.32 -24.71 -15.83
N GLY A 633 24.90 -25.15 -16.95
CA GLY A 633 24.38 -26.27 -17.73
C GLY A 633 24.95 -26.32 -19.15
N THR A 634 24.39 -27.19 -19.98
CA THR A 634 24.78 -27.41 -21.38
C THR A 634 23.61 -27.13 -22.31
N GLY A 635 23.77 -26.22 -23.27
CA GLY A 635 22.71 -25.85 -24.22
C GLY A 635 21.45 -25.27 -23.54
N ILE A 636 21.64 -24.49 -22.47
CA ILE A 636 20.56 -23.94 -21.67
C ILE A 636 20.07 -22.60 -22.23
N ASN A 637 18.87 -22.21 -21.81
CA ASN A 637 18.33 -20.87 -21.95
C ASN A 637 17.65 -20.56 -20.61
N ALA A 638 18.37 -19.91 -19.70
CA ALA A 638 17.96 -19.83 -18.31
C ALA A 638 18.59 -18.67 -17.54
N GLY A 639 17.95 -18.24 -16.46
CA GLY A 639 18.41 -17.11 -15.66
C GLY A 639 17.59 -16.89 -14.40
N TYR A 640 18.03 -15.92 -13.59
CA TYR A 640 17.18 -15.36 -12.55
C TYR A 640 16.51 -14.09 -13.05
N ASN A 641 15.28 -13.85 -12.61
CA ASN A 641 14.44 -12.77 -13.11
C ASN A 641 13.61 -12.07 -12.04
N ARG A 642 13.24 -10.84 -12.37
CA ARG A 642 12.31 -9.93 -11.70
C ARG A 642 11.20 -9.60 -12.69
N ASP A 643 10.23 -10.49 -12.83
CA ASP A 643 9.08 -10.33 -13.73
C ASP A 643 7.78 -10.82 -13.08
N GLY A 644 6.66 -10.76 -13.81
CA GLY A 644 5.36 -11.22 -13.33
C GLY A 644 4.96 -10.53 -12.02
N VAL A 645 4.85 -11.31 -10.95
CA VAL A 645 4.53 -10.82 -9.58
C VAL A 645 5.72 -10.11 -8.89
N SER A 646 6.94 -10.26 -9.38
CA SER A 646 8.18 -9.73 -8.78
C SER A 646 8.82 -8.57 -9.57
N LYS A 647 8.05 -7.92 -10.45
CA LYS A 647 8.47 -6.77 -11.27
C LYS A 647 8.98 -5.60 -10.41
N ILE A 648 9.85 -4.78 -11.00
CA ILE A 648 10.44 -3.61 -10.32
C ILE A 648 9.59 -2.38 -10.61
N SER A 649 9.18 -1.64 -9.58
CA SER A 649 8.45 -0.38 -9.76
C SER A 649 9.41 0.74 -10.19
N ILE A 650 9.03 1.47 -11.25
CA ILE A 650 9.76 2.65 -11.75
C ILE A 650 8.76 3.79 -12.01
N GLY A 651 9.20 5.03 -11.84
CA GLY A 651 8.40 6.24 -12.01
C GLY A 651 8.48 6.77 -13.44
N PRO A 652 7.37 7.21 -14.04
CA PRO A 652 7.39 7.81 -15.38
C PRO A 652 8.33 9.00 -15.48
N GLY A 653 9.17 9.04 -16.52
CA GLY A 653 10.14 10.13 -16.73
C GLY A 653 11.28 10.19 -15.72
N GLN A 654 11.34 9.28 -14.74
CA GLN A 654 12.41 9.22 -13.76
C GLN A 654 13.66 8.56 -14.37
N THR A 655 14.82 9.10 -14.06
CA THR A 655 16.11 8.50 -14.46
C THR A 655 16.56 7.46 -13.44
N TYR A 656 17.14 6.37 -13.94
CA TYR A 656 17.67 5.25 -13.16
C TYR A 656 19.04 4.84 -13.68
N THR A 657 19.89 4.32 -12.78
CA THR A 657 21.14 3.64 -13.13
C THR A 657 21.10 2.21 -12.63
N LEU A 658 21.10 1.27 -13.57
CA LEU A 658 21.25 -0.16 -13.37
C LEU A 658 22.73 -0.54 -13.39
N SER A 659 23.15 -1.46 -12.53
CA SER A 659 24.44 -2.14 -12.62
C SER A 659 24.35 -3.58 -12.12
N ALA A 660 25.28 -4.42 -12.55
CA ALA A 660 25.41 -5.79 -12.06
C ALA A 660 26.85 -6.29 -12.27
N TRP A 661 27.36 -7.11 -11.36
CA TRP A 661 28.61 -7.82 -11.55
C TRP A 661 28.33 -9.22 -12.10
N MET A 662 29.14 -9.65 -13.08
CA MET A 662 29.06 -11.00 -13.62
C MET A 662 30.44 -11.62 -13.81
N LYS A 663 30.54 -12.92 -13.53
CA LYS A 663 31.72 -13.77 -13.78
C LYS A 663 31.31 -14.96 -14.63
N THR A 664 32.13 -15.37 -15.59
CA THR A 664 31.81 -16.49 -16.49
C THR A 664 32.92 -17.54 -16.49
N ASN A 665 32.56 -18.82 -16.67
CA ASN A 665 33.50 -19.92 -16.85
C ASN A 665 33.04 -20.85 -17.96
N GLY A 666 33.82 -20.95 -19.04
CA GLY A 666 33.57 -21.84 -20.16
C GLY A 666 32.26 -21.55 -20.91
N VAL A 667 31.82 -20.29 -20.94
CA VAL A 667 30.55 -19.90 -21.57
C VAL A 667 30.66 -19.95 -23.10
N THR A 668 29.76 -20.66 -23.78
CA THR A 668 29.68 -20.78 -25.25
C THR A 668 28.23 -20.63 -25.71
N GLY A 669 27.98 -20.51 -27.02
CA GLY A 669 26.64 -20.28 -27.57
C GLY A 669 26.33 -18.79 -27.70
N THR A 670 25.16 -18.35 -27.22
CA THR A 670 24.76 -16.94 -27.27
C THR A 670 25.50 -16.11 -26.22
N GLY A 671 25.74 -16.68 -25.03
CA GLY A 671 26.53 -16.06 -23.96
C GLY A 671 25.73 -15.75 -22.70
N ALA A 672 26.36 -15.03 -21.78
CA ALA A 672 25.76 -14.51 -20.55
C ALA A 672 25.55 -12.99 -20.62
N TRP A 673 24.40 -12.47 -20.20
CA TRP A 673 24.13 -11.02 -20.22
C TRP A 673 23.01 -10.63 -19.25
N VAL A 674 22.84 -9.32 -19.08
CA VAL A 674 21.79 -8.70 -18.28
C VAL A 674 20.85 -7.94 -19.21
N TRP A 675 19.54 -7.99 -18.98
CA TRP A 675 18.58 -7.24 -19.80
C TRP A 675 17.35 -6.78 -19.03
N THR A 676 16.69 -5.76 -19.57
CA THR A 676 15.49 -5.13 -19.01
C THR A 676 14.53 -4.67 -20.12
N GLU A 677 13.25 -4.54 -19.79
CA GLU A 677 12.22 -3.84 -20.58
C GLU A 677 11.22 -3.16 -19.64
N GLN A 678 10.60 -2.07 -20.08
CA GLN A 678 9.64 -1.31 -19.28
C GLN A 678 8.20 -1.70 -19.61
N LEU A 679 7.32 -1.64 -18.61
CA LEU A 679 5.90 -1.94 -18.76
C LEU A 679 5.03 -0.77 -18.31
N ASP A 680 3.88 -0.64 -18.96
CA ASP A 680 2.84 0.30 -18.57
C ASP A 680 2.06 -0.17 -17.33
N SER A 681 1.08 0.63 -16.91
CA SER A 681 0.23 0.33 -15.74
C SER A 681 -0.63 -0.91 -15.90
N LEU A 682 -0.88 -1.35 -17.14
CA LEU A 682 -1.65 -2.55 -17.46
C LEU A 682 -0.75 -3.80 -17.57
N GLY A 683 0.56 -3.64 -17.42
CA GLY A 683 1.54 -4.73 -17.53
C GLY A 683 1.92 -5.05 -18.99
N ASN A 684 1.59 -4.19 -19.95
CA ASN A 684 2.04 -4.36 -21.32
C ASN A 684 3.47 -3.84 -21.48
N VAL A 685 4.29 -4.56 -22.25
CA VAL A 685 5.64 -4.10 -22.60
C VAL A 685 5.56 -2.85 -23.48
N ILE A 686 6.28 -1.81 -23.09
CA ILE A 686 6.39 -0.56 -23.84
C ILE A 686 7.44 -0.77 -24.93
N SER A 687 7.04 -0.61 -26.19
CA SER A 687 7.92 -0.77 -27.34
C SER A 687 9.17 0.11 -27.24
N ALA A 688 10.31 -0.42 -27.71
CA ALA A 688 11.60 0.28 -27.75
C ALA A 688 12.23 0.63 -26.38
N THR A 689 11.75 0.03 -25.29
CA THR A 689 12.35 0.20 -23.94
C THR A 689 13.26 -0.94 -23.52
N ARG A 690 13.39 -1.98 -24.37
CA ARG A 690 14.28 -3.12 -24.10
C ARG A 690 15.75 -2.72 -24.22
N TRP A 691 16.54 -3.09 -23.23
CA TRP A 691 18.00 -2.97 -23.24
C TRP A 691 18.65 -4.31 -22.88
N ASP A 692 19.70 -4.69 -23.61
CA ASP A 692 20.53 -5.85 -23.35
C ASP A 692 21.99 -5.39 -23.16
N SER A 693 22.68 -5.90 -22.13
CA SER A 693 24.11 -5.69 -21.96
C SER A 693 24.91 -6.43 -23.04
N ALA A 694 26.21 -6.11 -23.16
CA ALA A 694 27.13 -6.91 -23.96
C ALA A 694 27.12 -8.38 -23.47
N LYS A 695 27.04 -9.32 -24.41
CA LYS A 695 27.03 -10.76 -24.12
C LYS A 695 28.46 -11.24 -23.86
N GLN A 696 28.65 -11.96 -22.76
CA GLN A 696 29.94 -12.50 -22.34
C GLN A 696 30.07 -13.96 -22.78
N LEU A 697 31.22 -14.28 -23.38
CA LEU A 697 31.63 -15.61 -23.82
C LEU A 697 32.98 -15.98 -23.19
N GLY A 698 33.27 -17.26 -23.09
CA GLY A 698 34.51 -17.80 -22.54
C GLY A 698 34.56 -17.80 -21.01
N THR A 699 35.77 -17.64 -20.48
CA THR A 699 36.03 -17.54 -19.04
C THR A 699 36.55 -16.14 -18.75
N ASN A 700 35.78 -15.36 -17.99
CA ASN A 700 36.12 -13.98 -17.63
C ASN A 700 35.99 -13.82 -16.12
N ASP A 701 36.87 -13.01 -15.53
CA ASP A 701 36.73 -12.62 -14.13
C ASP A 701 35.52 -11.70 -13.93
N TRP A 702 35.26 -11.27 -12.69
CA TRP A 702 34.18 -10.34 -12.37
C TRP A 702 34.29 -9.05 -13.19
N ASN A 703 33.24 -8.76 -13.96
CA ASN A 703 33.12 -7.53 -14.73
C ASN A 703 31.77 -6.88 -14.41
N LYS A 704 31.79 -5.55 -14.29
CA LYS A 704 30.59 -4.75 -14.04
C LYS A 704 29.94 -4.33 -15.35
N VAL A 705 28.62 -4.52 -15.46
CA VAL A 705 27.78 -3.84 -16.45
C VAL A 705 27.06 -2.68 -15.78
N SER A 706 26.86 -1.59 -16.52
CA SER A 706 26.15 -0.40 -16.05
C SER A 706 25.30 0.20 -17.18
N TYR A 707 24.11 0.68 -16.85
CA TYR A 707 23.16 1.27 -17.79
C TYR A 707 22.30 2.34 -17.13
N THR A 708 22.39 3.57 -17.62
CA THR A 708 21.53 4.67 -17.18
C THR A 708 20.44 4.92 -18.22
N PHE A 709 19.19 5.02 -17.76
CA PHE A 709 18.04 5.27 -18.63
C PHE A 709 17.02 6.19 -17.97
N THR A 710 16.25 6.90 -18.79
CA THR A 710 15.04 7.62 -18.36
C THR A 710 13.83 6.76 -18.68
N ALA A 711 12.98 6.51 -17.67
CA ALA A 711 11.76 5.75 -17.84
C ALA A 711 10.80 6.43 -18.81
N ALA A 712 10.10 5.66 -19.64
CA ALA A 712 9.13 6.19 -20.59
C ALA A 712 7.99 6.94 -19.87
N PRO A 713 7.33 7.92 -20.51
CA PRO A 713 6.29 8.74 -19.87
C PRO A 713 5.07 7.97 -19.33
N ASN A 714 4.89 6.71 -19.73
CA ASN A 714 3.84 5.83 -19.23
C ASN A 714 4.39 4.56 -18.55
N ALA A 715 5.70 4.47 -18.32
CA ALA A 715 6.32 3.33 -17.64
C ALA A 715 6.06 3.38 -16.14
N THR A 716 5.50 2.31 -15.60
CA THR A 716 5.27 2.16 -14.15
C THR A 716 6.02 0.97 -13.56
N ASN A 717 6.45 0.02 -14.41
CA ASN A 717 7.16 -1.18 -13.99
C ASN A 717 8.30 -1.52 -14.96
N MET A 718 9.18 -2.41 -14.54
CA MET A 718 10.28 -2.93 -15.32
C MET A 718 10.48 -4.43 -15.06
N ASN A 719 10.66 -5.20 -16.14
CA ASN A 719 11.17 -6.57 -16.06
C ASN A 719 12.70 -6.52 -16.05
N PHE A 720 13.34 -7.40 -15.28
CA PHE A 720 14.81 -7.48 -15.23
C PHE A 720 15.29 -8.93 -15.17
N TYR A 721 16.36 -9.24 -15.88
CA TYR A 721 16.89 -10.59 -16.00
C TYR A 721 18.43 -10.62 -15.96
N VAL A 722 18.97 -11.63 -15.29
CA VAL A 722 20.36 -12.08 -15.43
C VAL A 722 20.36 -13.45 -16.11
N HIS A 723 20.97 -13.55 -17.29
CA HIS A 723 20.65 -14.58 -18.28
C HIS A 723 21.89 -15.33 -18.76
N LEU A 724 21.82 -16.65 -18.89
CA LEU A 724 22.74 -17.49 -19.66
C LEU A 724 21.99 -18.26 -20.76
N ASN A 725 22.41 -18.08 -22.01
CA ASN A 725 21.95 -18.88 -23.14
C ASN A 725 23.15 -19.54 -23.85
N GLY A 726 23.25 -20.86 -23.70
CA GLY A 726 24.33 -21.68 -24.22
C GLY A 726 24.88 -22.68 -23.20
N THR A 727 26.18 -22.96 -23.23
CA THR A 727 26.83 -23.93 -22.31
C THR A 727 27.83 -23.21 -21.43
N GLY A 728 27.94 -23.56 -20.15
CA GLY A 728 28.95 -23.02 -19.24
C GLY A 728 28.40 -22.71 -17.85
N THR A 729 29.10 -21.87 -17.11
CA THR A 729 28.67 -21.36 -15.79
C THR A 729 28.79 -19.85 -15.73
N VAL A 730 27.80 -19.19 -15.13
CA VAL A 730 27.84 -17.76 -14.81
C VAL A 730 27.47 -17.56 -13.34
N TRP A 731 28.11 -16.58 -12.71
CA TRP A 731 27.73 -16.03 -11.42
C TRP A 731 27.37 -14.56 -11.57
N TYR A 732 26.30 -14.13 -10.91
CA TYR A 732 25.84 -12.76 -10.84
C TYR A 732 25.84 -12.29 -9.39
N ASP A 733 26.25 -11.05 -9.18
CA ASP A 733 26.34 -10.47 -7.85
C ASP A 733 26.20 -8.94 -7.87
N ASP A 734 25.92 -8.35 -6.71
CA ASP A 734 25.82 -6.89 -6.49
C ASP A 734 25.03 -6.15 -7.58
N VAL A 735 23.87 -6.72 -7.96
CA VAL A 735 22.92 -6.11 -8.89
C VAL A 735 22.29 -4.90 -8.23
N SER A 736 22.36 -3.72 -8.85
CA SER A 736 21.84 -2.48 -8.30
C SER A 736 21.03 -1.67 -9.30
N LEU A 737 19.85 -1.20 -8.94
CA LEU A 737 19.09 -0.17 -9.67
C LEU A 737 18.83 0.99 -8.72
N VAL A 738 19.40 2.16 -8.99
CA VAL A 738 19.19 3.35 -8.15
C VAL A 738 18.55 4.45 -8.97
N THR A 739 17.79 5.33 -8.31
CA THR A 739 17.33 6.57 -8.94
C THR A 739 18.57 7.39 -9.34
N GLY A 740 18.68 7.67 -10.64
CA GLY A 740 19.70 8.55 -11.16
C GLY A 740 19.32 9.98 -10.84
N THR A 741 20.16 10.68 -10.07
CA THR A 741 20.20 12.13 -10.13
C THR A 741 21.13 12.48 -11.28
N GLY A 742 20.55 13.01 -12.35
CA GLY A 742 21.30 13.75 -13.35
C GLY A 742 21.48 13.13 -14.73
N THR A 743 21.82 14.02 -15.65
CA THR A 743 22.27 13.72 -17.00
C THR A 743 23.67 13.12 -16.90
N SER A 744 23.83 11.86 -17.32
CA SER A 744 25.12 11.16 -17.25
C SER A 744 26.19 11.95 -18.02
N ILE A 745 27.29 12.30 -17.34
CA ILE A 745 28.53 12.77 -17.96
C ILE A 745 29.34 11.50 -18.27
N PRO A 746 29.49 11.08 -19.53
CA PRO A 746 30.26 9.88 -19.83
C PRO A 746 31.70 10.04 -19.30
N ASN A 747 32.20 9.05 -18.56
CA ASN A 747 33.52 9.09 -17.91
C ASN A 747 33.71 10.32 -16.99
N GLY A 748 32.69 10.70 -16.22
CA GLY A 748 32.78 11.76 -15.20
C GLY A 748 33.56 11.37 -13.94
N ASP A 749 33.67 10.06 -13.69
CA ASP A 749 34.49 9.42 -12.65
C ASP A 749 35.96 9.22 -13.08
N PHE A 750 36.31 9.54 -14.33
CA PHE A 750 37.65 9.38 -14.90
C PHE A 750 38.25 7.98 -14.75
N GLU A 751 37.44 6.92 -14.66
CA GLU A 751 37.91 5.53 -14.64
C GLU A 751 38.33 5.03 -16.03
N LEU A 752 38.01 5.79 -17.08
CA LEU A 752 38.61 5.65 -18.40
C LEU A 752 39.59 6.79 -18.66
N ASN A 753 40.68 6.49 -19.37
CA ASN A 753 41.70 7.49 -19.67
C ASN A 753 41.10 8.69 -20.44
N PRO A 754 41.05 9.91 -19.87
CA PRO A 754 40.51 11.09 -20.52
C PRO A 754 41.41 11.65 -21.63
N ILE A 755 42.61 11.09 -21.81
CA ILE A 755 43.61 11.51 -22.80
C ILE A 755 43.48 10.68 -24.11
N ASN A 756 42.72 9.57 -24.09
CA ASN A 756 42.56 8.65 -25.22
C ASN A 756 41.11 8.59 -25.75
N ALA A 757 40.60 9.71 -26.30
CA ALA A 757 39.37 9.77 -27.10
C ALA A 757 38.06 9.22 -26.46
N ASN A 758 37.91 9.33 -25.13
CA ASN A 758 36.68 8.92 -24.40
C ASN A 758 35.70 10.09 -24.15
N GLY A 759 35.54 10.94 -25.16
CA GLY A 759 34.69 12.14 -25.14
C GLY A 759 35.23 13.32 -24.32
N TRP A 760 36.29 13.15 -23.52
CA TRP A 760 37.05 14.25 -22.93
C TRP A 760 38.24 14.62 -23.84
N ASN A 761 38.54 15.91 -23.93
CA ASN A 761 39.68 16.46 -24.63
C ASN A 761 40.53 17.30 -23.67
N THR A 762 41.85 17.15 -23.73
CA THR A 762 42.75 18.04 -22.98
C THR A 762 42.88 19.38 -23.70
N PHE A 763 43.07 20.45 -22.93
CA PHE A 763 43.28 21.79 -23.46
C PHE A 763 44.31 22.55 -22.64
N THR A 764 44.95 23.53 -23.28
CA THR A 764 45.87 24.47 -22.64
C THR A 764 45.63 25.85 -23.25
N TRP A 765 45.26 26.81 -22.41
CA TRP A 765 45.06 28.20 -22.81
C TRP A 765 46.30 29.07 -22.57
N SER A 766 47.10 28.77 -21.55
CA SER A 766 48.37 29.47 -21.30
C SER A 766 49.34 28.61 -20.49
N GLY A 767 50.63 28.92 -20.56
CA GLY A 767 51.69 28.17 -19.87
C GLY A 767 51.87 26.75 -20.42
N SER A 768 52.31 25.83 -19.55
CA SER A 768 52.55 24.42 -19.93
C SER A 768 52.13 23.46 -18.81
N PRO A 769 50.83 23.40 -18.47
CA PRO A 769 50.32 22.42 -17.53
C PRO A 769 50.40 21.00 -18.11
N THR A 770 50.75 20.05 -17.26
CA THR A 770 50.78 18.61 -17.58
C THR A 770 49.48 17.98 -17.10
N ILE A 771 48.72 17.38 -18.02
CA ILE A 771 47.47 16.66 -17.72
C ILE A 771 47.73 15.16 -17.79
N THR A 772 47.43 14.42 -16.73
CA THR A 772 47.63 12.96 -16.65
C THR A 772 46.42 12.21 -16.12
N TRP A 773 46.30 10.95 -16.51
CA TRP A 773 45.35 9.98 -15.95
C TRP A 773 46.00 9.27 -14.77
N ALA A 774 45.69 9.74 -13.57
CA ALA A 774 46.47 9.48 -12.36
C ALA A 774 45.96 8.27 -11.57
N THR A 775 46.87 7.58 -10.88
CA THR A 775 46.57 6.56 -9.86
C THR A 775 47.04 6.97 -8.47
N ASP A 776 47.77 8.08 -8.36
CA ASP A 776 48.40 8.51 -7.11
C ASP A 776 47.41 9.16 -6.14
N ASP A 777 46.30 9.70 -6.65
CA ASP A 777 45.18 10.18 -5.85
C ASP A 777 43.86 9.99 -6.62
N LYS A 778 42.78 9.73 -5.91
CA LYS A 778 41.42 9.59 -6.43
C LYS A 778 40.40 9.76 -5.30
N HIS A 779 39.20 10.21 -5.63
CA HIS A 779 38.08 10.26 -4.71
C HIS A 779 37.27 8.96 -4.80
N GLY A 780 36.81 8.62 -6.00
CA GLY A 780 36.14 7.38 -6.35
C GLY A 780 37.08 6.38 -7.04
N GLY A 781 36.63 5.14 -7.22
CA GLY A 781 37.28 4.17 -8.10
C GLY A 781 38.79 3.94 -7.90
N THR A 782 39.53 3.87 -9.01
CA THR A 782 40.96 3.56 -9.07
C THR A 782 41.80 4.68 -9.69
N ARG A 783 41.17 5.70 -10.27
CA ARG A 783 41.82 6.72 -11.09
C ARG A 783 41.21 8.10 -10.87
N SER A 784 41.89 9.15 -11.32
CA SER A 784 41.33 10.50 -11.41
C SER A 784 42.02 11.30 -12.53
N LEU A 785 41.48 12.48 -12.86
CA LEU A 785 42.17 13.44 -13.72
C LEU A 785 43.11 14.29 -12.89
N LYS A 786 44.39 14.36 -13.27
CA LYS A 786 45.39 15.20 -12.61
C LYS A 786 45.89 16.29 -13.54
N VAL A 787 46.03 17.51 -13.02
CA VAL A 787 46.62 18.65 -13.71
C VAL A 787 47.73 19.22 -12.84
N VAL A 788 48.95 19.34 -13.39
CA VAL A 788 50.13 19.87 -12.70
C VAL A 788 50.65 21.07 -13.48
N SER A 789 50.86 22.20 -12.83
CA SER A 789 51.49 23.36 -13.44
C SER A 789 52.65 23.87 -12.58
N ALA A 790 53.88 23.76 -13.09
CA ALA A 790 55.10 24.18 -12.36
C ALA A 790 55.29 25.71 -12.34
N SER A 791 54.74 26.40 -13.33
CA SER A 791 54.67 27.87 -13.43
C SER A 791 53.22 28.27 -13.74
N ASN A 792 52.88 29.55 -13.69
CA ASN A 792 51.49 30.00 -13.84
C ASN A 792 50.95 29.58 -15.21
N GLY A 793 50.00 28.63 -15.22
CA GLY A 793 49.46 28.04 -16.44
C GLY A 793 47.97 27.75 -16.31
N PHE A 794 47.30 27.69 -17.46
CA PHE A 794 45.86 27.47 -17.54
C PHE A 794 45.54 26.31 -18.48
N GLY A 795 45.05 25.21 -17.93
CA GLY A 795 44.65 24.04 -18.72
C GLY A 795 43.85 23.02 -17.93
N GLY A 796 43.49 21.93 -18.60
CA GLY A 796 42.71 20.85 -18.01
C GLY A 796 42.08 19.95 -19.07
N ALA A 797 40.88 19.43 -18.78
CA ALA A 797 40.11 18.60 -19.71
C ALA A 797 38.67 19.10 -19.84
N ASN A 798 38.07 18.97 -21.03
CA ASN A 798 36.69 19.38 -21.31
C ASN A 798 35.94 18.37 -22.18
N LYS A 799 34.61 18.49 -22.26
CA LYS A 799 33.73 17.68 -23.14
C LYS A 799 33.30 18.46 -24.39
N ASP A 800 34.14 19.34 -24.94
CA ASP A 800 33.72 20.21 -26.05
C ASP A 800 33.48 19.44 -27.36
N GLY A 801 34.23 18.36 -27.60
CA GLY A 801 34.03 17.47 -28.76
C GLY A 801 32.93 16.42 -28.56
N SER A 802 32.31 16.37 -27.37
CA SER A 802 31.28 15.39 -27.01
C SER A 802 30.33 16.02 -25.98
N ARG A 803 29.66 17.10 -26.41
CA ARG A 803 28.80 17.90 -25.53
C ARG A 803 27.58 17.09 -25.06
N ILE A 804 27.11 17.44 -23.87
CA ILE A 804 26.03 16.75 -23.17
C ILE A 804 24.70 17.37 -23.58
N PRO A 805 23.70 16.60 -24.03
CA PRO A 805 22.36 17.14 -24.33
C PRO A 805 21.73 17.80 -23.09
N VAL A 806 21.09 18.95 -23.28
CA VAL A 806 20.34 19.67 -22.23
C VAL A 806 19.05 20.27 -22.78
N THR A 807 18.09 20.51 -21.89
CA THR A 807 16.83 21.19 -22.17
C THR A 807 17.01 22.69 -21.91
N ALA A 808 16.47 23.54 -22.78
CA ALA A 808 16.47 24.98 -22.62
C ALA A 808 15.66 25.43 -21.38
N ASN A 809 15.99 26.62 -20.83
CA ASN A 809 15.34 27.20 -19.65
C ASN A 809 15.26 26.27 -18.42
N THR A 810 16.19 25.32 -18.30
CA THR A 810 16.19 24.30 -17.26
C THR A 810 17.33 24.57 -16.29
N SER A 811 17.05 24.46 -14.99
CA SER A 811 18.08 24.62 -13.96
C SER A 811 18.90 23.34 -13.83
N TYR A 812 20.21 23.47 -13.94
CA TYR A 812 21.17 22.38 -13.80
C TYR A 812 22.11 22.63 -12.62
N THR A 813 22.48 21.57 -11.90
CA THR A 813 23.49 21.61 -10.84
C THR A 813 24.69 20.75 -11.22
N LEU A 814 25.81 21.40 -11.51
CA LEU A 814 27.09 20.74 -11.74
C LEU A 814 27.78 20.51 -10.40
N THR A 815 28.16 19.27 -10.12
CA THR A 815 28.99 18.94 -8.94
C THR A 815 30.19 18.10 -9.34
N GLY A 816 31.26 18.14 -8.53
CA GLY A 816 32.41 17.27 -8.71
C GLY A 816 33.40 17.42 -7.56
N TRP A 817 34.32 16.48 -7.43
CA TRP A 817 35.32 16.48 -6.37
C TRP A 817 36.65 17.05 -6.86
N VAL A 818 37.25 17.93 -6.05
CA VAL A 818 38.54 18.56 -6.34
C VAL A 818 39.48 18.41 -5.15
N LYS A 819 40.71 17.96 -5.40
CA LYS A 819 41.82 17.99 -4.43
C LYS A 819 42.94 18.88 -4.96
N THR A 820 43.63 19.59 -4.07
CA THR A 820 44.73 20.48 -4.47
C THR A 820 45.96 20.29 -3.60
N ASN A 821 47.15 20.48 -4.18
CA ASN A 821 48.42 20.54 -3.47
C ASN A 821 49.25 21.71 -3.99
N GLY A 822 49.48 22.72 -3.13
CA GLY A 822 50.26 23.90 -3.45
C GLY A 822 49.66 24.75 -4.56
N VAL A 823 48.33 24.74 -4.75
CA VAL A 823 47.69 25.53 -5.79
C VAL A 823 47.73 27.01 -5.44
N SER A 824 48.32 27.83 -6.29
CA SER A 824 48.39 29.28 -6.10
C SER A 824 48.10 29.99 -7.42
N SER A 825 47.30 31.05 -7.37
CA SER A 825 46.96 31.85 -8.54
C SER A 825 46.97 33.35 -8.20
N PRO A 826 48.10 34.04 -8.40
CA PRO A 826 48.27 35.45 -8.04
C PRO A 826 47.37 36.42 -8.81
N ALA A 827 46.80 36.00 -9.95
CA ALA A 827 45.89 36.79 -10.79
C ALA A 827 44.41 36.32 -10.70
N GLY A 828 44.11 35.32 -9.86
CA GLY A 828 42.90 34.46 -9.94
C GLY A 828 43.02 33.46 -11.11
N GLU A 829 42.46 32.25 -11.15
CA GLU A 829 41.64 31.43 -10.25
C GLU A 829 42.35 30.09 -9.98
N GLY A 830 42.01 29.31 -8.95
CA GLY A 830 42.62 28.00 -8.64
C GLY A 830 42.11 26.81 -9.48
N ALA A 831 41.66 25.76 -8.80
CA ALA A 831 41.13 24.53 -9.39
C ALA A 831 39.59 24.43 -9.23
N TYR A 832 38.86 24.10 -10.29
CA TYR A 832 37.39 24.05 -10.30
C TYR A 832 36.81 23.28 -11.50
N PHE A 833 35.49 23.04 -11.48
CA PHE A 833 34.73 22.61 -12.64
C PHE A 833 33.92 23.76 -13.25
N ALA A 834 33.69 23.74 -14.56
CA ALA A 834 32.90 24.75 -15.27
C ALA A 834 31.97 24.15 -16.32
N ILE A 835 30.79 24.75 -16.46
CA ILE A 835 29.76 24.43 -17.45
C ILE A 835 29.51 25.61 -18.40
N GLY A 836 29.36 25.34 -19.69
CA GLY A 836 28.94 26.34 -20.68
C GLY A 836 27.95 25.73 -21.68
N PHE A 837 27.05 26.56 -22.23
CA PHE A 837 25.94 26.09 -23.08
C PHE A 837 26.16 26.42 -24.55
N ALA A 838 25.55 25.62 -25.42
CA ALA A 838 25.53 25.85 -26.86
C ALA A 838 24.17 25.51 -27.48
N ASP A 839 23.86 26.16 -28.60
CA ASP A 839 22.65 25.89 -29.38
C ASP A 839 22.77 24.61 -30.24
N ASN A 840 21.70 24.26 -30.96
CA ASN A 840 21.64 23.08 -31.81
C ASN A 840 22.59 23.13 -33.03
N ALA A 841 23.09 24.33 -33.39
CA ALA A 841 24.11 24.51 -34.42
C ALA A 841 25.54 24.47 -33.83
N GLY A 842 25.67 24.30 -32.52
CA GLY A 842 26.94 24.24 -31.81
C GLY A 842 27.52 25.60 -31.43
N ASN A 843 26.79 26.71 -31.60
CA ASN A 843 27.26 28.04 -31.22
C ASN A 843 27.19 28.23 -29.71
N TRP A 844 28.23 28.83 -29.12
CA TRP A 844 28.28 29.13 -27.69
C TRP A 844 27.25 30.19 -27.27
N LEU A 845 26.58 29.94 -26.16
CA LEU A 845 25.55 30.78 -25.58
C LEU A 845 26.06 31.47 -24.31
N GLY A 846 27.03 32.38 -24.49
CA GLY A 846 27.65 33.15 -23.41
C GLY A 846 28.90 32.52 -22.80
N GLY A 847 29.26 32.95 -21.59
CA GLY A 847 30.42 32.46 -20.84
C GLY A 847 30.14 31.17 -20.08
N SER A 848 31.20 30.52 -19.57
CA SER A 848 31.03 29.39 -18.65
C SER A 848 30.73 29.88 -17.23
N THR A 849 29.82 29.18 -16.55
CA THR A 849 29.63 29.27 -15.11
C THR A 849 30.47 28.19 -14.43
N TYR A 850 31.05 28.46 -13.27
CA TYR A 850 31.96 27.53 -12.60
C TYR A 850 31.67 27.37 -11.12
N THR A 851 32.12 26.24 -10.58
CA THR A 851 31.99 25.87 -9.18
C THR A 851 32.86 26.74 -8.29
N ASN A 852 32.68 26.60 -6.98
CA ASN A 852 33.64 27.12 -6.01
C ASN A 852 35.07 26.74 -6.38
N VAL A 853 35.97 27.72 -6.27
CA VAL A 853 37.38 27.60 -6.66
C VAL A 853 38.22 27.14 -5.48
N ILE A 854 39.06 26.12 -5.69
CA ILE A 854 39.94 25.57 -4.66
C ILE A 854 41.39 26.05 -4.87
N THR A 855 42.01 26.58 -3.82
CA THR A 855 43.41 27.01 -3.77
C THR A 855 44.11 26.47 -2.53
N GLY A 856 45.44 26.51 -2.50
CA GLY A 856 46.29 26.01 -1.42
C GLY A 856 46.50 24.50 -1.51
N THR A 857 46.69 23.87 -0.35
CA THR A 857 46.72 22.41 -0.21
C THR A 857 45.48 22.00 0.56
N GLN A 858 44.56 21.30 -0.12
CA GLN A 858 43.30 20.84 0.45
C GLN A 858 43.05 19.39 0.08
N GLY A 859 42.40 18.64 0.99
CA GLY A 859 41.86 17.32 0.70
C GLY A 859 40.75 17.38 -0.36
N TRP A 860 40.23 16.21 -0.74
CA TRP A 860 39.08 16.12 -1.64
C TRP A 860 37.90 16.94 -1.08
N SER A 861 37.44 17.89 -1.86
CA SER A 861 36.35 18.80 -1.52
C SER A 861 35.32 18.77 -2.63
N LEU A 862 34.05 18.57 -2.27
CA LEU A 862 32.95 18.66 -3.23
C LEU A 862 32.75 20.13 -3.60
N VAL A 863 32.79 20.41 -4.89
CA VAL A 863 32.49 21.74 -5.46
C VAL A 863 31.20 21.66 -6.27
N SER A 864 30.42 22.74 -6.26
CA SER A 864 29.10 22.77 -6.89
C SER A 864 28.80 24.14 -7.49
N VAL A 865 27.97 24.16 -8.54
CA VAL A 865 27.29 25.37 -9.03
C VAL A 865 25.94 25.00 -9.67
N THR A 866 24.94 25.83 -9.43
CA THR A 866 23.63 25.74 -10.10
C THR A 866 23.54 26.84 -11.15
N VAL A 867 23.10 26.49 -12.36
CA VAL A 867 22.95 27.40 -13.49
C VAL A 867 21.71 27.06 -14.30
N THR A 868 20.93 28.06 -14.71
CA THR A 868 19.81 27.88 -15.63
C THR A 868 20.29 27.98 -17.08
N SER A 869 19.95 26.98 -17.90
CA SER A 869 20.31 26.97 -19.32
C SER A 869 19.58 28.10 -20.09
N PRO A 870 20.24 28.75 -21.07
CA PRO A 870 19.60 29.74 -21.92
C PRO A 870 18.41 29.18 -22.72
N ALA A 871 17.53 30.07 -23.20
CA ALA A 871 16.29 29.71 -23.89
C ALA A 871 16.46 28.92 -25.21
N ASN A 872 17.66 28.90 -25.78
CA ASN A 872 18.01 28.16 -27.00
C ASN A 872 19.12 27.12 -26.77
N ALA A 873 19.43 26.78 -25.52
CA ALA A 873 20.42 25.76 -25.22
C ALA A 873 19.94 24.36 -25.63
N ALA A 874 20.80 23.64 -26.34
CA ALA A 874 20.59 22.25 -26.74
C ALA A 874 21.67 21.32 -26.17
N THR A 875 22.89 21.84 -25.95
CA THR A 875 23.99 21.07 -25.35
C THR A 875 24.78 21.88 -24.33
N ALA A 876 25.46 21.19 -23.42
CA ALA A 876 26.38 21.76 -22.43
C ALA A 876 27.78 21.13 -22.57
N THR A 877 28.83 21.95 -22.41
CA THR A 877 30.19 21.46 -22.14
C THR A 877 30.42 21.44 -20.64
N ILE A 878 31.26 20.51 -20.20
CA ILE A 878 31.80 20.51 -18.84
C ILE A 878 33.32 20.45 -18.92
N SER A 879 34.00 21.14 -18.01
CA SER A 879 35.46 21.22 -17.99
C SER A 879 36.02 21.23 -16.58
N ALA A 880 37.06 20.43 -16.36
CA ALA A 880 37.92 20.48 -15.18
C ALA A 880 39.10 21.41 -15.48
N ARG A 881 39.36 22.39 -14.61
CA ARG A 881 40.29 23.50 -14.90
C ARG A 881 41.25 23.76 -13.74
N LEU A 882 42.52 23.99 -14.06
CA LEU A 882 43.51 24.60 -13.17
C LEU A 882 44.08 25.87 -13.84
N ASN A 883 43.98 27.02 -13.17
CA ASN A 883 44.51 28.31 -13.64
C ASN A 883 45.55 28.90 -12.68
N GLY A 884 46.67 28.23 -12.47
CA GLY A 884 47.66 28.66 -11.49
C GLY A 884 48.94 27.85 -11.55
N THR A 885 49.70 27.90 -10.46
CA THR A 885 50.74 26.91 -10.14
C THR A 885 50.15 25.81 -9.27
N GLY A 886 50.84 24.68 -9.13
CA GLY A 886 50.52 23.60 -8.19
C GLY A 886 49.95 22.36 -8.87
N THR A 887 49.33 21.48 -8.08
CA THR A 887 48.71 20.24 -8.56
C THR A 887 47.24 20.19 -8.15
N ALA A 888 46.36 19.81 -9.07
CA ALA A 888 44.97 19.54 -8.80
C ALA A 888 44.56 18.17 -9.33
N TRP A 889 43.72 17.46 -8.57
CA TRP A 889 43.04 16.24 -9.00
C TRP A 889 41.53 16.50 -9.04
N PHE A 890 40.86 15.91 -10.02
CA PHE A 890 39.45 16.08 -10.33
C PHE A 890 38.79 14.72 -10.49
N ASP A 891 37.62 14.55 -9.89
CA ASP A 891 36.94 13.26 -9.85
C ASP A 891 35.42 13.39 -9.73
N ASP A 892 34.69 12.32 -10.05
CA ASP A 892 33.25 12.14 -9.83
C ASP A 892 32.37 13.35 -10.23
N VAL A 893 32.59 13.90 -11.43
CA VAL A 893 31.78 15.02 -11.93
C VAL A 893 30.40 14.55 -12.39
N THR A 894 29.36 15.28 -11.98
CA THR A 894 27.95 15.00 -12.32
C THR A 894 27.19 16.28 -12.69
N LEU A 895 26.16 16.15 -13.54
CA LEU A 895 25.28 17.25 -13.95
C LEU A 895 23.82 16.87 -13.66
N ASN A 896 23.20 17.53 -12.70
CA ASN A 896 21.83 17.26 -12.23
C ASN A 896 20.79 18.19 -12.83
#